data_AF-A0A3N4KJY2-F1
#
_entry.id   AF-A0A3N4KJY2-F1
#
_cell.length_a   1.000
_cell.length_b   1.000
_cell.length_c   1.000
_cell.angle_alpha   90.00
_cell.angle_beta   90.00
_cell.angle_gamma   90.00
#
_symmetry.space_group_name_H-M   'P 1'
#
loop_
_entity.id
_entity.type
_entity.pdbx_description
1 polymer ?
#
loop_
_entity_poly.entity_id
_entity_poly.type
_entity_poly.pdbx_seq_one_letter_code
_entity_poly.pdbx_strand_id
1 'polypeptide(L)'
;MSPQEESFRGKNYMTLPLRRSGTMEIPVHVDANMVVQSNRMLTTPLEESEMEEGSEWNKWILEKGVASLYLILVNYLMKNHGDAGYNYWPPYPSENSDPISRTISAAYWSRLSTSPYRLYPPATLEKNPSTMDSNVEKSFRFKFSDVVFDLLEPDVSKFVVPLLLRLGVHNIVSPPPKIKKFLIECQVKSMELLSSSYFLDHLRRHSSKLLQIWKEFDPKIDPKNGPKNEPEDESENGRGGLYFFNSLFSFIFKDFFKRDTTPVGEVKIPDLKGSTLLPLADKSLGTFRPKESADCYLVARTPQERSLLESVPKISVHPDFDDDLVKSLMMGDLNIKYFEFEDVPRVYKEINDRKDSEFRIEWLKRMWEYYETYIYKDPEQEGKCLDILKNLEVYFGDRVGQNIDADAVFVSPAQFSSGSFAAVLKQEPKNTGPNISKLLDKFQGLILLDRSAFPKKQLPQEHIGEFTGVLGFNRLLKSIEILALETQHSIEEYIIESLKRDGIEVLREILDPTMMTVLLKESSQSKGLLEQLPIWPSEIRDISLYRTAQTAMLAPDIDIPFDALPENVVFIKASVASSYRSQLEQLRVKKMNIDQLLAQNVRQGQPIQANKVQRYKAFLRVLYANQPQAFSKHPLAINGEKNYCMANSLYCAKDKYFRAAFRDLQKTHFLFPALQDLPIWHDVGLRKDKTEYNYLECVRSIERRRRESSIPESDQLVTDAETIYDYLKFDAQDMQKWAAETWRILNDTPFPLKAQIGPSHRVAQMRLVRGSSRFAKFRKAVIPEYENVAWSQCPILSITPGRIVLSRISSQGAPSTKIVLDHLMFLSENRLNVQKHHISPYIQDVKAAYQYLQKNKNSIVSKDRKAKIWLNIEAEDEHTITLEGFFDSWKCSEDLCLNRKYTSGIVQPALSFLIPFAPLLESYGVEKVVPPLQLVETIEFENRSEILFAAFRRFRQEGKFFDIFFEVEGQVLGSHKVILAAASVYFETMFSGQWKESTLKVIQLSDDFKASTVLAIFDYIYSGKIPALDQKAEAEGTYHHLIHQLELSNLWLLEDLKVKLGDQLCCEHMIRLETVTHIRQCAAENKVPRLLSVCDDYIQNNKRLVQRELSCDNST
;
A
#
# COMPACT_ATOMS: atom_id res chain seq x y z
N MET A 1 -39.10 -112.08 -31.80
CA MET A 1 -39.57 -113.46 -32.05
C MET A 1 -38.48 -114.17 -32.84
N SER A 2 -37.81 -115.12 -32.20
CA SER A 2 -37.01 -116.14 -32.87
C SER A 2 -37.89 -116.91 -33.86
N PRO A 3 -37.31 -117.36 -34.98
CA PRO A 3 -37.08 -118.79 -35.13
C PRO A 3 -35.57 -118.99 -35.29
N GLN A 4 -34.86 -119.43 -34.24
CA GLN A 4 -34.65 -120.85 -33.89
C GLN A 4 -34.20 -121.65 -35.12
N GLU A 5 -32.89 -121.80 -35.25
CA GLU A 5 -32.21 -123.02 -34.77
C GLU A 5 -32.54 -124.22 -35.66
N GLU A 6 -32.08 -124.16 -36.91
CA GLU A 6 -31.71 -125.39 -37.62
C GLU A 6 -30.19 -125.46 -37.73
N SER A 7 -29.67 -126.53 -37.15
CA SER A 7 -28.26 -126.91 -37.01
C SER A 7 -27.44 -126.67 -38.28
N PHE A 8 -26.38 -125.85 -38.19
CA PHE A 8 -25.30 -125.87 -39.18
C PHE A 8 -24.43 -127.12 -38.97
N ARG A 9 -24.80 -128.19 -39.68
CA ARG A 9 -23.91 -129.34 -39.97
C ARG A 9 -22.84 -128.89 -40.99
N GLY A 10 -21.62 -129.42 -40.88
CA GLY A 10 -20.37 -128.95 -41.49
C GLY A 10 -20.42 -128.45 -42.95
N LYS A 11 -19.59 -127.43 -43.26
CA LYS A 11 -19.68 -126.58 -44.46
C LYS A 11 -18.71 -126.89 -45.63
N ASN A 12 -18.04 -128.03 -45.72
CA ASN A 12 -17.32 -128.46 -46.93
C ASN A 12 -17.16 -130.00 -46.99
N TYR A 13 -17.41 -130.64 -48.16
CA TYR A 13 -17.37 -132.12 -48.36
C TYR A 13 -16.74 -132.51 -49.72
N MET A 14 -16.10 -133.70 -49.81
CA MET A 14 -15.61 -134.34 -51.05
C MET A 14 -15.88 -135.89 -51.06
N THR A 15 -17.05 -136.30 -51.60
CA THR A 15 -17.62 -137.61 -52.12
C THR A 15 -17.89 -138.95 -51.31
N LEU A 16 -19.15 -139.46 -51.50
CA LEU A 16 -19.88 -140.79 -51.40
C LEU A 16 -20.11 -141.57 -50.06
N PRO A 17 -21.22 -142.35 -49.87
CA PRO A 17 -22.47 -141.92 -49.24
C PRO A 17 -22.76 -142.63 -47.90
N LEU A 18 -22.72 -141.91 -46.77
CA LEU A 18 -23.59 -142.17 -45.60
C LEU A 18 -23.52 -140.93 -44.70
N ARG A 19 -24.68 -140.37 -44.37
CA ARG A 19 -24.80 -139.19 -43.49
C ARG A 19 -24.23 -139.53 -42.10
N ARG A 20 -23.20 -138.81 -41.65
CA ARG A 20 -22.85 -138.66 -40.22
C ARG A 20 -23.02 -137.21 -39.83
N SER A 21 -23.89 -137.02 -38.85
CA SER A 21 -24.20 -135.71 -38.31
C SER A 21 -23.96 -135.69 -36.82
N GLY A 22 -23.12 -134.76 -36.39
CA GLY A 22 -23.23 -134.20 -35.04
C GLY A 22 -22.20 -134.68 -34.02
N THR A 23 -20.90 -134.47 -34.26
CA THR A 23 -19.92 -134.65 -33.18
C THR A 23 -18.83 -133.58 -33.08
N MET A 24 -18.88 -132.47 -33.83
CA MET A 24 -17.84 -131.42 -33.73
C MET A 24 -18.42 -130.01 -33.54
N GLU A 25 -17.99 -129.32 -32.49
CA GLU A 25 -18.36 -127.93 -32.14
C GLU A 25 -17.52 -126.85 -32.83
N ILE A 26 -16.42 -127.22 -33.51
CA ILE A 26 -15.61 -126.27 -34.29
C ILE A 26 -16.32 -125.85 -35.61
N PRO A 27 -16.22 -124.56 -36.03
CA PRO A 27 -16.85 -124.06 -37.26
C PRO A 27 -16.39 -124.71 -38.57
N VAL A 28 -15.28 -125.45 -38.52
CA VAL A 28 -14.64 -126.10 -39.68
C VAL A 28 -14.66 -127.60 -39.43
N HIS A 29 -15.24 -128.34 -40.37
CA HIS A 29 -15.25 -129.80 -40.30
C HIS A 29 -13.86 -130.36 -40.57
N VAL A 30 -13.42 -131.30 -39.74
CA VAL A 30 -12.14 -131.99 -39.90
C VAL A 30 -12.42 -133.45 -40.18
N ASP A 31 -12.11 -133.89 -41.41
CA ASP A 31 -12.18 -135.30 -41.80
C ASP A 31 -10.78 -135.91 -41.72
N ALA A 32 -10.59 -136.90 -40.86
CA ALA A 32 -9.29 -137.48 -40.51
C ALA A 32 -9.28 -138.99 -40.75
N ASN A 33 -9.53 -139.40 -41.99
CA ASN A 33 -9.56 -140.81 -42.42
C ASN A 33 -8.22 -141.58 -42.22
N MET A 34 -7.14 -140.90 -41.82
CA MET A 34 -5.82 -141.49 -41.57
C MET A 34 -5.59 -141.89 -40.10
N VAL A 35 -6.58 -141.71 -39.23
CA VAL A 35 -6.54 -142.13 -37.83
C VAL A 35 -6.78 -143.63 -37.76
N VAL A 36 -5.72 -144.40 -37.51
CA VAL A 36 -5.75 -145.87 -37.56
C VAL A 36 -6.23 -146.45 -36.21
N GLN A 37 -7.30 -147.25 -36.23
CA GLN A 37 -7.58 -148.26 -35.22
C GLN A 37 -7.30 -149.66 -35.78
N SER A 38 -6.73 -150.53 -34.93
CA SER A 38 -6.36 -151.91 -35.26
C SER A 38 -7.55 -152.78 -35.71
N ASN A 39 -8.78 -152.43 -35.33
CA ASN A 39 -9.97 -153.29 -35.51
C ASN A 39 -11.01 -152.80 -36.55
N ARG A 40 -10.77 -151.67 -37.24
CA ARG A 40 -11.74 -151.04 -38.18
C ARG A 40 -13.16 -150.80 -37.63
N MET A 41 -13.33 -150.72 -36.30
CA MET A 41 -14.56 -150.23 -35.67
C MET A 41 -14.51 -148.70 -35.55
N LEU A 42 -15.66 -148.04 -35.57
CA LEU A 42 -15.82 -146.66 -36.05
C LEU A 42 -15.83 -145.55 -34.96
N THR A 43 -15.18 -145.75 -33.81
CA THR A 43 -15.16 -144.76 -32.71
C THR A 43 -13.76 -144.59 -32.11
N THR A 44 -13.14 -143.44 -32.39
CA THR A 44 -11.78 -143.07 -31.95
C THR A 44 -11.74 -142.68 -30.47
N PRO A 45 -10.94 -143.35 -29.62
CA PRO A 45 -10.69 -142.93 -28.24
C PRO A 45 -9.56 -141.90 -28.22
N LEU A 46 -9.76 -140.79 -27.52
CA LEU A 46 -8.77 -139.72 -27.30
C LEU A 46 -8.49 -139.49 -25.81
N GLU A 47 -9.12 -140.28 -24.94
CA GLU A 47 -8.98 -140.23 -23.50
C GLU A 47 -8.01 -141.33 -23.04
N GLU A 48 -7.24 -141.04 -21.99
CA GLU A 48 -6.14 -141.87 -21.47
C GLU A 48 -6.55 -143.28 -21.04
N SER A 49 -7.86 -143.53 -20.85
CA SER A 49 -8.40 -144.80 -20.38
C SER A 49 -8.36 -145.92 -21.43
N GLU A 50 -8.19 -145.60 -22.71
CA GLU A 50 -8.16 -146.57 -23.81
C GLU A 50 -6.75 -146.58 -24.45
N MET A 51 -5.83 -147.28 -23.78
CA MET A 51 -4.45 -147.50 -24.23
C MET A 51 -4.38 -148.38 -25.49
N GLU A 52 -4.58 -147.76 -26.66
CA GLU A 52 -4.09 -148.27 -27.94
C GLU A 52 -2.95 -147.35 -28.42
N GLU A 53 -1.85 -147.91 -28.95
CA GLU A 53 -0.64 -147.19 -29.45
C GLU A 53 -0.95 -146.03 -30.43
N GLY A 54 -2.16 -145.97 -31.01
CA GLY A 54 -2.59 -144.90 -31.90
C GLY A 54 -3.05 -143.60 -31.22
N SER A 55 -3.42 -143.60 -29.93
CA SER A 55 -4.09 -142.45 -29.27
C SER A 55 -3.19 -141.22 -29.10
N GLU A 56 -1.93 -141.39 -28.67
CA GLU A 56 -0.99 -140.26 -28.54
C GLU A 56 -0.65 -139.63 -29.90
N TRP A 57 -0.51 -140.46 -30.93
CA TRP A 57 -0.27 -139.98 -32.29
C TRP A 57 -1.46 -139.18 -32.81
N ASN A 58 -2.69 -139.61 -32.52
CA ASN A 58 -3.91 -138.88 -32.87
C ASN A 58 -3.98 -137.53 -32.14
N LYS A 59 -3.68 -137.49 -30.83
CA LYS A 59 -3.63 -136.25 -30.06
C LYS A 59 -2.57 -135.30 -30.60
N TRP A 60 -1.36 -135.80 -30.92
CA TRP A 60 -0.31 -135.00 -31.56
C TRP A 60 -0.74 -134.47 -32.93
N ILE A 61 -1.39 -135.28 -33.78
CA ILE A 61 -1.90 -134.83 -35.08
C ILE A 61 -2.92 -133.70 -34.89
N LEU A 62 -3.86 -133.84 -33.95
CA LEU A 62 -4.90 -132.83 -33.73
C LEU A 62 -4.32 -131.54 -33.13
N GLU A 63 -3.45 -131.65 -32.13
CA GLU A 63 -2.82 -130.51 -31.48
C GLU A 63 -1.79 -129.84 -32.40
N LYS A 64 -0.89 -130.59 -33.02
CA LYS A 64 0.27 -130.04 -33.78
C LYS A 64 -0.03 -129.88 -35.25
N GLY A 65 -0.61 -130.88 -35.89
CA GLY A 65 -0.98 -130.84 -37.30
C GLY A 65 -2.22 -129.98 -37.55
N VAL A 66 -3.38 -130.44 -37.10
CA VAL A 66 -4.69 -129.83 -37.39
C VAL A 66 -4.77 -128.41 -36.84
N ALA A 67 -4.38 -128.13 -35.59
CA ALA A 67 -4.44 -126.74 -35.08
C ALA A 67 -3.54 -125.76 -35.87
N SER A 68 -2.41 -126.23 -36.41
CA SER A 68 -1.54 -125.40 -37.27
C SER A 68 -2.16 -125.18 -38.65
N LEU A 69 -2.77 -126.21 -39.24
CA LEU A 69 -3.56 -126.10 -40.47
C LEU A 69 -4.79 -125.23 -40.27
N TYR A 70 -5.42 -125.28 -39.09
CA TYR A 70 -6.55 -124.44 -38.70
C TYR A 70 -6.12 -122.98 -38.61
N LEU A 71 -4.95 -122.68 -38.02
CA LEU A 71 -4.37 -121.34 -38.04
C LEU A 71 -4.08 -120.84 -39.45
N ILE A 72 -3.56 -121.70 -40.34
CA ILE A 72 -3.34 -121.38 -41.75
C ILE A 72 -4.67 -121.09 -42.46
N LEU A 73 -5.69 -121.91 -42.21
CA LEU A 73 -7.03 -121.76 -42.76
C LEU A 73 -7.68 -120.47 -42.27
N VAL A 74 -7.66 -120.21 -40.97
CA VAL A 74 -8.18 -118.96 -40.40
C VAL A 74 -7.40 -117.77 -40.96
N ASN A 75 -6.08 -117.85 -41.10
CA ASN A 75 -5.30 -116.81 -41.76
C ASN A 75 -5.77 -116.56 -43.20
N TYR A 76 -6.02 -117.62 -43.97
CA TYR A 76 -6.59 -117.53 -45.32
C TYR A 76 -8.00 -116.92 -45.32
N LEU A 77 -8.87 -117.35 -44.40
CA LEU A 77 -10.24 -116.85 -44.28
C LEU A 77 -10.29 -115.40 -43.84
N MET A 78 -9.49 -115.02 -42.84
CA MET A 78 -9.26 -113.62 -42.49
C MET A 78 -8.79 -112.90 -43.75
N LYS A 79 -7.80 -113.42 -44.51
CA LYS A 79 -7.24 -112.78 -45.74
C LYS A 79 -8.31 -112.43 -46.77
N ASN A 80 -9.26 -113.33 -47.00
CA ASN A 80 -10.23 -113.15 -48.07
C ASN A 80 -11.56 -112.56 -47.61
N HIS A 81 -11.92 -112.69 -46.33
CA HIS A 81 -13.24 -112.31 -45.81
C HIS A 81 -13.20 -111.25 -44.69
N GLY A 82 -12.03 -110.71 -44.34
CA GLY A 82 -11.90 -109.61 -43.36
C GLY A 82 -12.45 -109.98 -41.98
N ASP A 83 -13.19 -109.07 -41.35
CA ASP A 83 -13.84 -109.28 -40.05
C ASP A 83 -14.76 -110.51 -40.03
N ALA A 84 -15.38 -110.86 -41.16
CA ALA A 84 -16.25 -112.04 -41.24
C ALA A 84 -15.47 -113.36 -41.04
N GLY A 85 -14.14 -113.32 -41.19
CA GLY A 85 -13.25 -114.42 -40.86
C GLY A 85 -13.29 -114.80 -39.37
N TYR A 86 -13.61 -113.87 -38.45
CA TYR A 86 -13.75 -114.16 -37.02
C TYR A 86 -14.84 -115.21 -36.73
N ASN A 87 -15.81 -115.39 -37.63
CA ASN A 87 -16.87 -116.39 -37.47
C ASN A 87 -16.36 -117.84 -37.57
N TYR A 88 -15.17 -118.04 -38.15
CA TYR A 88 -14.55 -119.36 -38.31
C TYR A 88 -13.48 -119.63 -37.26
N TRP A 89 -13.33 -118.76 -36.26
CA TRP A 89 -12.43 -119.00 -35.16
C TRP A 89 -13.03 -120.04 -34.21
N PRO A 90 -12.20 -120.97 -33.69
CA PRO A 90 -12.70 -122.01 -32.82
C PRO A 90 -13.18 -121.39 -31.48
N PRO A 91 -14.27 -121.90 -30.89
CA PRO A 91 -14.74 -121.43 -29.60
C PRO A 91 -13.72 -121.72 -28.49
N TYR A 92 -13.90 -121.08 -27.34
CA TYR A 92 -13.12 -121.38 -26.14
C TYR A 92 -13.22 -122.88 -25.79
N PRO A 93 -12.11 -123.58 -25.47
CA PRO A 93 -12.15 -124.99 -25.09
C PRO A 93 -12.93 -125.17 -23.78
N SER A 94 -14.13 -125.75 -23.85
CA SER A 94 -14.96 -126.03 -22.68
C SER A 94 -14.94 -127.52 -22.32
N GLU A 95 -15.11 -127.85 -21.04
CA GLU A 95 -15.25 -129.25 -20.58
C GLU A 95 -16.48 -129.95 -21.16
N ASN A 96 -17.48 -129.20 -21.64
CA ASN A 96 -18.68 -129.74 -22.26
C ASN A 96 -18.51 -130.01 -23.77
N SER A 97 -17.45 -129.49 -24.40
CA SER A 97 -17.18 -129.66 -25.83
C SER A 97 -16.69 -131.06 -26.15
N ASP A 98 -16.90 -131.54 -27.38
CA ASP A 98 -16.35 -132.83 -27.80
C ASP A 98 -14.80 -132.84 -27.67
N PRO A 99 -14.18 -133.99 -27.32
CA PRO A 99 -12.74 -134.06 -27.06
C PRO A 99 -11.86 -133.57 -28.21
N ILE A 100 -12.30 -133.76 -29.46
CA ILE A 100 -11.54 -133.33 -30.64
C ILE A 100 -11.57 -131.81 -30.78
N SER A 101 -12.76 -131.19 -30.74
CA SER A 101 -12.92 -129.74 -30.79
C SER A 101 -12.22 -129.06 -29.63
N ARG A 102 -12.31 -129.60 -28.41
CA ARG A 102 -11.61 -129.07 -27.22
C ARG A 102 -10.10 -129.05 -27.42
N THR A 103 -9.54 -130.16 -27.89
CA THR A 103 -8.10 -130.32 -28.14
C THR A 103 -7.60 -129.36 -29.23
N ILE A 104 -8.35 -129.24 -30.34
CA ILE A 104 -8.02 -128.30 -31.43
C ILE A 104 -8.14 -126.84 -30.95
N SER A 105 -9.23 -126.48 -30.26
CA SER A 105 -9.46 -125.13 -29.74
C SER A 105 -8.38 -124.71 -28.75
N ALA A 106 -8.04 -125.57 -27.78
CA ALA A 106 -7.00 -125.27 -26.79
C ALA A 106 -5.64 -125.05 -27.45
N ALA A 107 -5.25 -125.93 -28.39
CA ALA A 107 -4.00 -125.79 -29.13
C ALA A 107 -3.99 -124.58 -30.09
N TYR A 108 -5.14 -124.19 -30.64
CA TYR A 108 -5.29 -122.98 -31.45
C TYR A 108 -5.05 -121.72 -30.61
N TRP A 109 -5.80 -121.56 -29.51
CA TRP A 109 -5.72 -120.36 -28.66
C TRP A 109 -4.37 -120.22 -27.97
N SER A 110 -3.72 -121.33 -27.57
CA SER A 110 -2.38 -121.29 -27.00
C SER A 110 -1.30 -120.84 -28.00
N ARG A 111 -1.52 -121.05 -29.30
CA ARG A 111 -0.57 -120.69 -30.37
C ARG A 111 -0.82 -119.34 -30.98
N LEU A 112 -1.98 -118.75 -30.72
CA LEU A 112 -2.43 -117.51 -31.33
C LEU A 112 -1.46 -116.34 -31.06
N SER A 113 -0.92 -116.23 -29.84
CA SER A 113 0.03 -115.18 -29.46
C SER A 113 1.41 -115.34 -30.10
N THR A 114 1.84 -116.58 -30.36
CA THR A 114 3.12 -116.91 -31.02
C THR A 114 3.01 -117.04 -32.54
N SER A 115 1.82 -116.81 -33.09
CA SER A 115 1.54 -117.00 -34.51
C SER A 115 2.23 -115.91 -35.37
N PRO A 116 2.93 -116.27 -36.45
CA PRO A 116 3.49 -115.30 -37.38
C PRO A 116 2.43 -114.65 -38.30
N TYR A 117 1.18 -115.12 -38.23
CA TYR A 117 0.11 -114.71 -39.14
C TYR A 117 -0.50 -113.36 -38.75
N ARG A 118 -0.86 -112.58 -39.78
CA ARG A 118 -1.46 -111.25 -39.62
C ARG A 118 -2.98 -111.35 -39.56
N LEU A 119 -3.48 -111.62 -38.37
CA LEU A 119 -4.89 -111.95 -38.13
C LEU A 119 -5.75 -110.74 -37.72
N TYR A 120 -5.15 -109.59 -37.37
CA TYR A 120 -5.88 -108.49 -36.71
C TYR A 120 -6.00 -107.25 -37.62
N PRO A 121 -7.22 -106.79 -37.95
CA PRO A 121 -7.46 -105.59 -38.76
C PRO A 121 -7.47 -104.30 -37.90
N PRO A 122 -6.94 -103.16 -38.40
CA PRO A 122 -6.96 -101.87 -37.69
C PRO A 122 -8.38 -101.36 -37.42
N ALA A 123 -8.57 -100.60 -36.34
CA ALA A 123 -9.77 -99.81 -36.08
C ALA A 123 -9.90 -98.68 -37.11
N THR A 124 -11.12 -98.48 -37.62
CA THR A 124 -11.42 -97.47 -38.65
C THR A 124 -12.42 -96.43 -38.14
N LEU A 125 -12.35 -95.21 -38.70
CA LEU A 125 -13.14 -94.07 -38.23
C LEU A 125 -14.63 -94.12 -38.62
N GLU A 126 -15.07 -94.95 -39.57
CA GLU A 126 -16.48 -95.24 -39.90
C GLU A 126 -16.56 -96.28 -41.05
N LYS A 127 -17.53 -97.21 -41.01
CA LYS A 127 -17.85 -98.13 -42.14
C LYS A 127 -18.84 -97.45 -43.10
N ASN A 128 -18.36 -96.63 -44.04
CA ASN A 128 -19.17 -96.17 -45.18
C ASN A 128 -19.09 -97.23 -46.31
N PRO A 129 -20.20 -97.88 -46.73
CA PRO A 129 -20.14 -99.02 -47.65
C PRO A 129 -19.82 -98.70 -49.11
N SER A 130 -19.67 -97.44 -49.52
CA SER A 130 -19.76 -97.07 -50.94
C SER A 130 -18.51 -96.50 -51.59
N THR A 131 -17.38 -96.35 -50.90
CA THR A 131 -16.15 -95.80 -51.50
C THR A 131 -14.91 -96.33 -50.81
N MET A 132 -14.55 -97.61 -51.05
CA MET A 132 -13.26 -98.17 -50.66
C MET A 132 -12.80 -99.18 -51.71
N ASP A 133 -11.61 -98.94 -52.25
CA ASP A 133 -10.98 -99.74 -53.28
C ASP A 133 -10.58 -101.10 -52.68
N SER A 134 -11.24 -102.17 -53.12
CA SER A 134 -11.17 -103.54 -52.54
C SER A 134 -9.78 -104.20 -52.51
N ASN A 135 -8.75 -103.50 -53.02
CA ASN A 135 -7.36 -103.94 -53.03
C ASN A 135 -6.49 -103.35 -51.90
N VAL A 136 -6.91 -102.28 -51.21
CA VAL A 136 -6.11 -101.65 -50.14
C VAL A 136 -6.36 -102.27 -48.75
N GLU A 137 -7.58 -102.75 -48.47
CA GLU A 137 -7.91 -103.49 -47.23
C GLU A 137 -7.17 -104.83 -47.07
N LYS A 138 -6.60 -105.38 -48.14
CA LYS A 138 -5.94 -106.69 -48.12
C LYS A 138 -4.50 -106.65 -47.57
N SER A 139 -3.93 -105.46 -47.33
CA SER A 139 -2.49 -105.27 -47.03
C SER A 139 -2.16 -104.97 -45.55
N PHE A 140 -3.02 -104.24 -44.83
CA PHE A 140 -2.71 -103.75 -43.48
C PHE A 140 -3.40 -104.58 -42.41
N ARG A 141 -2.70 -105.61 -41.95
CA ARG A 141 -3.08 -106.38 -40.77
C ARG A 141 -1.90 -106.59 -39.89
N PHE A 142 -2.16 -106.59 -38.60
CA PHE A 142 -1.13 -106.66 -37.59
C PHE A 142 -0.91 -108.10 -37.13
N LYS A 143 0.33 -108.35 -36.68
CA LYS A 143 0.62 -109.50 -35.83
C LYS A 143 0.14 -109.18 -34.41
N PHE A 144 0.01 -110.20 -33.58
CA PHE A 144 -0.39 -110.03 -32.19
C PHE A 144 0.52 -109.06 -31.41
N SER A 145 1.83 -109.05 -31.71
CA SER A 145 2.83 -108.18 -31.06
C SER A 145 2.71 -106.69 -31.40
N ASP A 146 2.01 -106.34 -32.47
CA ASP A 146 2.04 -104.98 -33.04
C ASP A 146 0.75 -104.20 -32.72
N VAL A 147 -0.16 -104.78 -31.91
CA VAL A 147 -1.53 -104.32 -31.68
C VAL A 147 -1.74 -103.85 -30.25
N VAL A 148 -2.44 -102.73 -30.10
CA VAL A 148 -3.07 -102.31 -28.84
C VAL A 148 -4.56 -102.65 -28.90
N PHE A 149 -5.02 -103.48 -27.96
CA PHE A 149 -6.41 -103.92 -27.94
C PHE A 149 -7.31 -102.92 -27.18
N ASP A 150 -8.42 -102.55 -27.82
CA ASP A 150 -9.50 -101.79 -27.19
C ASP A 150 -10.46 -102.73 -26.43
N LEU A 151 -10.31 -102.75 -25.11
CA LEU A 151 -11.23 -103.42 -24.17
C LEU A 151 -12.01 -102.41 -23.30
N LEU A 152 -12.09 -101.15 -23.72
CA LEU A 152 -12.81 -100.11 -22.95
C LEU A 152 -14.34 -100.31 -23.01
N GLU A 153 -15.04 -99.73 -22.03
CA GLU A 153 -16.51 -99.63 -22.05
C GLU A 153 -16.98 -98.93 -23.35
N PRO A 154 -18.13 -99.33 -23.93
CA PRO A 154 -18.56 -98.84 -25.25
C PRO A 154 -18.60 -97.32 -25.37
N ASP A 155 -19.05 -96.61 -24.34
CA ASP A 155 -19.21 -95.15 -24.40
C ASP A 155 -17.89 -94.40 -24.28
N VAL A 156 -16.90 -94.99 -23.62
CA VAL A 156 -15.54 -94.42 -23.57
C VAL A 156 -14.77 -94.74 -24.84
N SER A 157 -14.91 -95.95 -25.37
CA SER A 157 -14.31 -96.34 -26.66
C SER A 157 -14.78 -95.40 -27.79
N LYS A 158 -16.07 -95.03 -27.81
CA LYS A 158 -16.65 -94.06 -28.76
C LYS A 158 -15.99 -92.67 -28.73
N PHE A 159 -15.41 -92.25 -27.60
CA PHE A 159 -14.71 -90.97 -27.50
C PHE A 159 -13.20 -91.11 -27.73
N VAL A 160 -12.56 -92.07 -27.06
CA VAL A 160 -11.09 -92.20 -27.00
C VAL A 160 -10.51 -92.74 -28.31
N VAL A 161 -11.13 -93.74 -28.94
CA VAL A 161 -10.58 -94.38 -30.14
C VAL A 161 -10.58 -93.42 -31.34
N PRO A 162 -11.67 -92.69 -31.65
CA PRO A 162 -11.65 -91.70 -32.73
C PRO A 162 -10.62 -90.58 -32.49
N LEU A 163 -10.46 -90.13 -31.24
CA LEU A 163 -9.49 -89.10 -30.89
C LEU A 163 -8.05 -89.56 -31.12
N LEU A 164 -7.69 -90.78 -30.70
CA LEU A 164 -6.38 -91.36 -30.94
C LEU A 164 -6.08 -91.58 -32.42
N LEU A 165 -7.08 -92.00 -33.20
CA LEU A 165 -6.96 -92.13 -34.65
C LEU A 165 -6.68 -90.77 -35.31
N ARG A 166 -7.36 -89.69 -34.87
CA ARG A 166 -7.09 -88.32 -35.34
C ARG A 166 -5.70 -87.80 -34.92
N LEU A 167 -5.18 -88.26 -33.78
CA LEU A 167 -3.81 -87.95 -33.36
C LEU A 167 -2.74 -88.73 -34.16
N GLY A 168 -3.14 -89.74 -34.93
CA GLY A 168 -2.26 -90.53 -35.82
C GLY A 168 -1.91 -91.92 -35.29
N VAL A 169 -2.63 -92.43 -34.29
CA VAL A 169 -2.39 -93.76 -33.70
C VAL A 169 -3.24 -94.80 -34.41
N HIS A 170 -2.63 -95.59 -35.31
CA HIS A 170 -3.35 -96.51 -36.20
C HIS A 170 -3.24 -98.00 -35.84
N ASN A 171 -2.49 -98.36 -34.79
CA ASN A 171 -2.26 -99.74 -34.35
C ASN A 171 -3.31 -100.25 -33.33
N ILE A 172 -4.47 -99.60 -33.25
CA ILE A 172 -5.56 -99.96 -32.34
C ILE A 172 -6.45 -101.01 -33.03
N VAL A 173 -6.87 -102.03 -32.29
CA VAL A 173 -7.81 -103.05 -32.78
C VAL A 173 -8.98 -103.18 -31.81
N SER A 174 -10.20 -103.19 -32.34
CA SER A 174 -11.45 -103.35 -31.58
C SER A 174 -12.15 -104.66 -31.97
N PRO A 175 -11.85 -105.80 -31.32
CA PRO A 175 -12.45 -107.08 -31.66
C PRO A 175 -13.97 -107.11 -31.43
N PRO A 176 -14.73 -107.99 -32.13
CA PRO A 176 -16.14 -108.21 -31.83
C PRO A 176 -16.37 -108.68 -30.38
N PRO A 177 -17.53 -108.41 -29.77
CA PRO A 177 -17.78 -108.71 -28.35
C PRO A 177 -17.52 -110.17 -27.97
N LYS A 178 -17.90 -111.11 -28.85
CA LYS A 178 -17.67 -112.55 -28.68
C LYS A 178 -16.17 -112.89 -28.59
N ILE A 179 -15.35 -112.24 -29.41
CA ILE A 179 -13.89 -112.42 -29.42
C ILE A 179 -13.25 -111.69 -28.24
N LYS A 180 -13.72 -110.48 -27.87
CA LYS A 180 -13.26 -109.79 -26.65
C LYS A 180 -13.45 -110.68 -25.42
N LYS A 181 -14.62 -111.31 -25.28
CA LYS A 181 -14.93 -112.25 -24.20
C LYS A 181 -13.92 -113.41 -24.16
N PHE A 182 -13.66 -114.04 -25.30
CA PHE A 182 -12.70 -115.16 -25.37
C PHE A 182 -11.24 -114.74 -25.13
N LEU A 183 -10.81 -113.55 -25.59
CA LEU A 183 -9.48 -113.02 -25.32
C LEU A 183 -9.24 -112.80 -23.81
N ILE A 184 -10.29 -112.34 -23.10
CA ILE A 184 -10.27 -112.17 -21.64
C ILE A 184 -10.25 -113.53 -20.92
N GLU A 185 -11.14 -114.46 -21.31
CA GLU A 185 -11.27 -115.79 -20.69
C GLU A 185 -10.04 -116.69 -20.90
N CYS A 186 -9.33 -116.54 -22.02
CA CYS A 186 -8.10 -117.28 -22.33
C CYS A 186 -6.84 -116.74 -21.62
N GLN A 187 -6.91 -115.60 -20.92
CA GLN A 187 -5.75 -114.93 -20.29
C GLN A 187 -4.50 -114.93 -21.18
N VAL A 188 -4.65 -114.52 -22.44
CA VAL A 188 -3.53 -114.55 -23.41
C VAL A 188 -2.41 -113.64 -22.90
N LYS A 189 -1.27 -114.24 -22.52
CA LYS A 189 -0.11 -113.51 -21.99
C LYS A 189 0.44 -112.53 -23.04
N SER A 190 0.92 -111.37 -22.59
CA SER A 190 1.60 -110.32 -23.39
C SER A 190 0.72 -109.46 -24.30
N MET A 191 -0.52 -109.16 -23.88
CA MET A 191 -1.42 -108.26 -24.61
C MET A 191 -1.23 -106.80 -24.17
N GLU A 192 -0.93 -105.89 -25.11
CA GLU A 192 -0.96 -104.44 -24.84
C GLU A 192 -2.39 -103.90 -24.88
N LEU A 193 -2.76 -103.15 -23.83
CA LEU A 193 -4.10 -102.62 -23.62
C LEU A 193 -4.14 -101.10 -23.72
N LEU A 194 -5.24 -100.60 -24.27
CA LEU A 194 -5.52 -99.17 -24.28
C LEU A 194 -5.82 -98.66 -22.86
N SER A 195 -4.84 -97.99 -22.24
CA SER A 195 -4.88 -97.48 -20.85
C SER A 195 -4.84 -95.94 -20.78
N SER A 196 -5.23 -95.38 -19.63
CA SER A 196 -5.16 -93.94 -19.35
C SER A 196 -3.73 -93.39 -19.48
N SER A 197 -2.71 -94.15 -19.07
CA SER A 197 -1.29 -93.79 -19.24
C SER A 197 -0.85 -93.79 -20.71
N TYR A 198 -1.27 -94.78 -21.51
CA TYR A 198 -0.97 -94.84 -22.94
C TYR A 198 -1.59 -93.64 -23.69
N PHE A 199 -2.81 -93.28 -23.30
CA PHE A 199 -3.54 -92.13 -23.83
C PHE A 199 -2.85 -90.81 -23.47
N LEU A 200 -2.44 -90.62 -22.20
CA LEU A 200 -1.72 -89.43 -21.74
C LEU A 200 -0.38 -89.22 -22.44
N ASP A 201 0.41 -90.27 -22.63
CA ASP A 201 1.72 -90.20 -23.30
C ASP A 201 1.60 -89.71 -24.76
N HIS A 202 0.55 -90.12 -25.46
CA HIS A 202 0.25 -89.62 -26.81
C HIS A 202 -0.27 -88.19 -26.84
N LEU A 203 -1.08 -87.79 -25.86
CA LEU A 203 -1.53 -86.40 -25.73
C LEU A 203 -0.36 -85.44 -25.48
N ARG A 204 0.61 -85.84 -24.64
CA ARG A 204 1.83 -85.04 -24.39
C ARG A 204 2.65 -84.82 -25.66
N ARG A 205 2.80 -85.84 -26.51
CA ARG A 205 3.58 -85.75 -27.76
C ARG A 205 2.90 -84.95 -28.87
N HIS A 206 1.58 -84.76 -28.78
CA HIS A 206 0.76 -84.16 -29.84
C HIS A 206 -0.11 -82.99 -29.37
N SER A 207 0.33 -82.26 -28.33
CA SER A 207 -0.39 -81.11 -27.77
C SER A 207 -0.75 -80.02 -28.80
N SER A 208 0.08 -79.81 -29.82
CA SER A 208 -0.20 -78.87 -30.92
C SER A 208 -1.35 -79.33 -31.83
N LYS A 209 -1.42 -80.63 -32.15
CA LYS A 209 -2.56 -81.21 -32.88
C LYS A 209 -3.82 -81.23 -32.02
N LEU A 210 -3.69 -81.42 -30.71
CA LEU A 210 -4.80 -81.35 -29.77
C LEU A 210 -5.44 -79.95 -29.76
N LEU A 211 -4.62 -78.89 -29.77
CA LEU A 211 -5.10 -77.51 -29.89
C LEU A 211 -5.84 -77.28 -31.22
N GLN A 212 -5.38 -77.87 -32.32
CA GLN A 212 -6.07 -77.81 -33.61
C GLN A 212 -7.42 -78.53 -33.56
N ILE A 213 -7.46 -79.74 -32.99
CA ILE A 213 -8.69 -80.53 -32.81
C ILE A 213 -9.69 -79.74 -31.95
N TRP A 214 -9.23 -79.10 -30.86
CA TRP A 214 -10.11 -78.27 -30.02
C TRP A 214 -10.75 -77.13 -30.81
N LYS A 215 -9.98 -76.44 -31.66
CA LYS A 215 -10.50 -75.36 -32.54
C LYS A 215 -11.50 -75.87 -33.58
N GLU A 216 -11.38 -77.12 -34.04
CA GLU A 216 -12.30 -77.75 -35.00
C GLU A 216 -13.63 -78.17 -34.37
N PHE A 217 -13.68 -78.40 -33.05
CA PHE A 217 -14.90 -78.73 -32.30
C PHE A 217 -15.75 -77.51 -31.90
N ASP A 218 -15.36 -76.30 -32.31
CA ASP A 218 -16.12 -75.04 -32.11
C ASP A 218 -17.09 -74.82 -33.29
N PRO A 219 -18.43 -74.97 -33.11
CA PRO A 219 -19.37 -74.86 -34.21
C PRO A 219 -19.63 -73.38 -34.52
N LYS A 220 -18.75 -72.77 -35.33
CA LYS A 220 -19.03 -71.62 -36.21
C LYS A 220 -17.73 -71.22 -36.93
N ILE A 221 -17.57 -71.68 -38.18
CA ILE A 221 -16.98 -70.94 -39.32
C ILE A 221 -17.30 -71.77 -40.58
N ASP A 222 -18.32 -71.37 -41.34
CA ASP A 222 -18.32 -71.55 -42.80
C ASP A 222 -17.89 -70.19 -43.39
N PRO A 223 -16.75 -70.06 -44.07
CA PRO A 223 -16.24 -68.77 -44.53
C PRO A 223 -17.07 -68.11 -45.65
N LYS A 224 -18.16 -68.74 -46.14
CA LYS A 224 -18.85 -68.28 -47.35
C LYS A 224 -20.28 -67.80 -47.20
N ASN A 225 -20.93 -67.88 -46.05
CA ASN A 225 -22.27 -67.30 -45.87
C ASN A 225 -22.42 -66.70 -44.47
N GLY A 226 -22.67 -65.38 -44.40
CA GLY A 226 -22.84 -64.62 -43.17
C GLY A 226 -24.03 -65.08 -42.30
N PRO A 227 -24.09 -64.64 -41.03
CA PRO A 227 -25.08 -65.13 -40.08
C PRO A 227 -26.49 -64.69 -40.48
N LYS A 228 -27.41 -65.66 -40.65
CA LYS A 228 -28.85 -65.39 -40.68
C LYS A 228 -29.35 -65.27 -39.24
N ASN A 229 -30.05 -64.18 -38.96
CA ASN A 229 -30.74 -63.91 -37.72
C ASN A 229 -32.04 -64.70 -37.65
N GLU A 230 -32.18 -65.57 -36.65
CA GLU A 230 -33.46 -65.93 -36.03
C GLU A 230 -33.19 -66.31 -34.55
N PRO A 231 -34.04 -65.89 -33.59
CA PRO A 231 -33.79 -66.05 -32.16
C PRO A 231 -34.45 -67.33 -31.59
N GLU A 232 -34.07 -67.67 -30.35
CA GLU A 232 -34.69 -68.64 -29.42
C GLU A 232 -34.26 -70.12 -29.52
N ASP A 233 -33.20 -70.48 -28.78
CA ASP A 233 -33.32 -71.27 -27.54
C ASP A 233 -31.92 -71.40 -26.89
N GLU A 234 -31.66 -70.62 -25.84
CA GLU A 234 -30.44 -70.71 -25.02
C GLU A 234 -30.55 -71.84 -23.98
N SER A 235 -30.81 -73.06 -24.45
CA SER A 235 -30.46 -74.24 -23.68
C SER A 235 -29.76 -75.27 -24.58
N GLU A 236 -28.58 -75.68 -24.12
CA GLU A 236 -27.77 -76.81 -24.59
C GLU A 236 -26.77 -76.65 -25.76
N ASN A 237 -26.83 -75.62 -26.61
CA ASN A 237 -25.95 -75.59 -27.82
C ASN A 237 -24.66 -74.75 -27.77
N GLY A 238 -24.26 -74.21 -26.60
CA GLY A 238 -22.98 -73.50 -26.41
C GLY A 238 -21.81 -74.36 -25.92
N ARG A 239 -22.01 -75.67 -25.70
CA ARG A 239 -21.08 -76.54 -24.95
C ARG A 239 -20.09 -77.36 -25.81
N GLY A 240 -19.95 -77.07 -27.10
CA GLY A 240 -19.19 -77.92 -28.05
C GLY A 240 -17.69 -78.06 -27.75
N GLY A 241 -17.02 -76.96 -27.39
CA GLY A 241 -15.56 -76.95 -27.19
C GLY A 241 -15.07 -77.38 -25.80
N LEU A 242 -15.83 -77.13 -24.72
CA LEU A 242 -15.43 -77.50 -23.35
C LEU A 242 -15.94 -78.88 -22.92
N TYR A 243 -17.03 -79.38 -23.50
CA TYR A 243 -17.42 -80.79 -23.33
C TYR A 243 -16.26 -81.72 -23.69
N PHE A 244 -15.46 -81.35 -24.70
CA PHE A 244 -14.24 -82.05 -25.08
C PHE A 244 -13.24 -82.18 -23.92
N PHE A 245 -12.85 -81.07 -23.27
CA PHE A 245 -11.88 -81.10 -22.17
C PHE A 245 -12.45 -81.69 -20.88
N ASN A 246 -13.71 -81.40 -20.54
CA ASN A 246 -14.35 -82.00 -19.37
C ASN A 246 -14.47 -83.52 -19.52
N SER A 247 -14.83 -84.02 -20.72
CA SER A 247 -14.84 -85.46 -21.03
C SER A 247 -13.44 -86.06 -21.06
N LEU A 248 -12.45 -85.33 -21.59
CA LEU A 248 -11.04 -85.74 -21.61
C LEU A 248 -10.48 -85.94 -20.21
N PHE A 249 -10.64 -84.95 -19.33
CA PHE A 249 -10.18 -85.02 -17.95
C PHE A 249 -11.00 -86.00 -17.13
N SER A 250 -12.32 -86.09 -17.35
CA SER A 250 -13.16 -87.14 -16.74
C SER A 250 -12.66 -88.55 -17.09
N PHE A 251 -12.16 -88.80 -18.31
CA PHE A 251 -11.52 -90.07 -18.66
C PHE A 251 -10.15 -90.25 -17.98
N ILE A 252 -9.29 -89.24 -18.01
CA ILE A 252 -7.97 -89.26 -17.35
C ILE A 252 -8.10 -89.57 -15.86
N PHE A 253 -9.15 -89.05 -15.23
CA PHE A 253 -9.48 -89.24 -13.82
C PHE A 253 -10.55 -90.33 -13.58
N LYS A 254 -10.95 -91.12 -14.60
CA LYS A 254 -12.04 -92.11 -14.48
C LYS A 254 -11.74 -93.21 -13.45
N ASP A 255 -10.47 -93.59 -13.36
CA ASP A 255 -9.97 -94.56 -12.36
C ASP A 255 -9.79 -93.93 -10.96
N PHE A 256 -9.89 -92.61 -10.87
CA PHE A 256 -9.68 -91.81 -9.65
C PHE A 256 -10.99 -91.51 -8.92
N PHE A 257 -12.09 -91.28 -9.66
CA PHE A 257 -13.41 -90.97 -9.09
C PHE A 257 -14.26 -92.20 -8.72
N LYS A 258 -13.90 -93.40 -9.18
CA LYS A 258 -14.51 -94.66 -8.69
C LYS A 258 -13.76 -95.17 -7.45
N ARG A 259 -14.00 -94.58 -6.27
CA ARG A 259 -13.80 -95.19 -4.94
C ARG A 259 -14.24 -94.25 -3.80
N ASP A 260 -15.52 -94.32 -3.46
CA ASP A 260 -15.87 -94.28 -2.04
C ASP A 260 -15.27 -95.54 -1.40
N THR A 261 -14.60 -95.41 -0.26
CA THR A 261 -13.86 -96.46 0.48
C THR A 261 -12.37 -96.61 0.15
N THR A 262 -11.54 -95.65 0.56
CA THR A 262 -10.20 -95.91 1.13
C THR A 262 -9.70 -94.67 1.88
N PRO A 263 -8.97 -94.80 3.01
CA PRO A 263 -8.55 -93.66 3.81
C PRO A 263 -7.44 -92.86 3.13
N VAL A 264 -7.43 -91.57 3.43
CA VAL A 264 -6.46 -90.54 3.03
C VAL A 264 -5.01 -91.00 3.26
N GLY A 265 -4.37 -91.44 2.19
CA GLY A 265 -2.95 -91.80 2.17
C GLY A 265 -2.47 -91.89 0.73
N GLU A 266 -1.75 -90.86 0.28
CA GLU A 266 -1.10 -90.75 -1.03
C GLU A 266 -1.99 -90.96 -2.25
N VAL A 267 -2.89 -90.01 -2.47
CA VAL A 267 -3.60 -89.84 -3.72
C VAL A 267 -2.60 -89.39 -4.82
N LYS A 268 -2.05 -90.33 -5.59
CA LYS A 268 -1.18 -90.01 -6.73
C LYS A 268 -2.02 -89.55 -7.92
N ILE A 269 -2.20 -88.24 -8.04
CA ILE A 269 -2.67 -87.59 -9.26
C ILE A 269 -1.71 -87.98 -10.41
N PRO A 270 -2.22 -88.29 -11.61
CA PRO A 270 -1.35 -88.54 -12.77
C PRO A 270 -0.35 -87.40 -12.93
N ASP A 271 0.92 -87.70 -13.22
CA ASP A 271 1.94 -86.65 -13.36
C ASP A 271 1.60 -85.76 -14.56
N LEU A 272 0.90 -84.64 -14.35
CA LEU A 272 0.53 -83.73 -15.44
C LEU A 272 1.65 -82.71 -15.71
N LYS A 273 2.74 -82.71 -14.92
CA LYS A 273 3.82 -81.72 -15.02
C LYS A 273 4.46 -81.76 -16.42
N GLY A 274 4.67 -80.57 -17.00
CA GLY A 274 5.18 -80.40 -18.36
C GLY A 274 4.14 -80.59 -19.47
N SER A 275 2.89 -80.94 -19.14
CA SER A 275 1.83 -81.14 -20.15
C SER A 275 1.07 -79.83 -20.43
N THR A 276 0.96 -79.47 -21.71
CA THR A 276 0.20 -78.30 -22.18
C THR A 276 -1.25 -78.67 -22.48
N LEU A 277 -2.08 -78.74 -21.44
CA LEU A 277 -3.45 -79.28 -21.51
C LEU A 277 -4.50 -78.45 -20.78
N LEU A 278 -4.11 -77.39 -20.04
CA LEU A 278 -5.03 -76.58 -19.24
C LEU A 278 -5.75 -75.55 -20.12
N PRO A 279 -7.08 -75.54 -20.26
CA PRO A 279 -7.77 -74.51 -21.03
C PRO A 279 -7.71 -73.15 -20.32
N LEU A 280 -7.15 -72.15 -21.00
CA LEU A 280 -7.08 -70.76 -20.54
C LEU A 280 -8.22 -69.93 -21.15
N ALA A 281 -8.53 -68.80 -20.52
CA ALA A 281 -9.63 -67.93 -20.94
C ALA A 281 -9.39 -67.29 -22.33
N ASP A 282 -8.15 -67.19 -22.79
CA ASP A 282 -7.81 -66.67 -24.13
C ASP A 282 -7.95 -67.72 -25.26
N LYS A 283 -8.51 -68.89 -24.93
CA LYS A 283 -8.62 -70.06 -25.82
C LYS A 283 -7.25 -70.64 -26.22
N SER A 284 -6.22 -70.43 -25.41
CA SER A 284 -4.95 -71.15 -25.50
C SER A 284 -4.86 -72.26 -24.45
N LEU A 285 -3.78 -73.05 -24.52
CA LEU A 285 -3.51 -74.11 -23.55
C LEU A 285 -2.33 -73.74 -22.65
N GLY A 286 -2.60 -73.71 -21.35
CA GLY A 286 -1.62 -73.55 -20.29
C GLY A 286 -0.83 -74.82 -20.03
N THR A 287 0.39 -74.65 -19.52
CA THR A 287 1.29 -75.76 -19.20
C THR A 287 1.33 -75.99 -17.71
N PHE A 288 1.00 -77.21 -17.28
CA PHE A 288 1.07 -77.62 -15.89
C PHE A 288 2.53 -77.65 -15.40
N ARG A 289 2.79 -76.98 -14.29
CA ARG A 289 4.10 -76.90 -13.61
C ARG A 289 3.92 -77.14 -12.11
N PRO A 290 4.99 -77.40 -11.34
CA PRO A 290 4.91 -77.45 -9.88
C PRO A 290 4.32 -76.15 -9.30
N LYS A 291 3.53 -76.26 -8.23
CA LYS A 291 2.87 -75.14 -7.53
C LYS A 291 3.82 -73.99 -7.16
N GLU A 292 5.08 -74.29 -6.87
CA GLU A 292 6.12 -73.32 -6.52
C GLU A 292 6.64 -72.49 -7.72
N SER A 293 6.15 -72.74 -8.95
CA SER A 293 6.56 -71.97 -10.11
C SER A 293 5.98 -70.55 -10.08
N ALA A 294 6.77 -69.55 -10.46
CA ALA A 294 6.36 -68.14 -10.50
C ALA A 294 5.15 -67.86 -11.41
N ASP A 295 4.91 -68.74 -12.40
CA ASP A 295 3.83 -68.62 -13.38
C ASP A 295 2.60 -69.45 -12.95
N CYS A 296 1.94 -69.05 -11.87
CA CYS A 296 0.67 -69.66 -11.47
C CYS A 296 -0.50 -69.13 -12.30
N TYR A 297 -1.45 -69.99 -12.66
CA TYR A 297 -2.73 -69.63 -13.28
C TYR A 297 -3.79 -69.35 -12.21
N LEU A 298 -4.60 -68.33 -12.45
CA LEU A 298 -5.58 -67.81 -11.50
C LEU A 298 -6.99 -68.34 -11.81
N VAL A 299 -7.73 -68.65 -10.76
CA VAL A 299 -9.11 -69.12 -10.80
C VAL A 299 -10.00 -68.17 -10.02
N ALA A 300 -11.08 -67.70 -10.65
CA ALA A 300 -12.11 -66.90 -10.00
C ALA A 300 -13.06 -67.79 -9.17
N ARG A 301 -13.39 -67.36 -7.95
CA ARG A 301 -14.42 -67.96 -7.09
C ARG A 301 -15.73 -67.20 -7.14
N THR A 302 -15.66 -65.90 -7.44
CA THR A 302 -16.83 -65.01 -7.43
C THR A 302 -17.00 -64.34 -8.79
N PRO A 303 -18.23 -63.88 -9.13
CA PRO A 303 -18.48 -63.12 -10.37
C PRO A 303 -17.62 -61.85 -10.49
N GLN A 304 -17.28 -61.21 -9.36
CA GLN A 304 -16.43 -60.02 -9.32
C GLN A 304 -14.97 -60.36 -9.68
N GLU A 305 -14.45 -61.47 -9.14
CA GLU A 305 -13.13 -61.99 -9.50
C GLU A 305 -13.09 -62.41 -10.97
N ARG A 306 -14.18 -63.00 -11.49
CA ARG A 306 -14.32 -63.35 -12.92
C ARG A 306 -14.21 -62.10 -13.78
N SER A 307 -14.92 -61.03 -13.43
CA SER A 307 -14.87 -59.76 -14.16
C SER A 307 -13.49 -59.10 -14.16
N LEU A 308 -12.70 -59.25 -13.09
CA LEU A 308 -11.32 -58.76 -13.02
C LEU A 308 -10.35 -59.58 -13.87
N LEU A 309 -10.54 -60.90 -13.93
CA LEU A 309 -9.68 -61.82 -14.66
C LEU A 309 -10.00 -61.93 -16.16
N GLU A 310 -11.23 -61.59 -16.58
CA GLU A 310 -11.61 -61.46 -18.00
C GLU A 310 -10.67 -60.55 -18.79
N SER A 311 -10.16 -59.50 -18.13
CA SER A 311 -9.21 -58.55 -18.71
C SER A 311 -7.82 -59.14 -18.96
N VAL A 312 -7.45 -60.23 -18.27
CA VAL A 312 -6.14 -60.91 -18.35
C VAL A 312 -6.29 -62.40 -18.70
N PRO A 313 -6.85 -62.73 -19.88
CA PRO A 313 -7.29 -64.08 -20.20
C PRO A 313 -6.15 -65.10 -20.38
N LYS A 314 -4.89 -64.64 -20.51
CA LYS A 314 -3.68 -65.47 -20.63
C LYS A 314 -3.22 -66.10 -19.31
N ILE A 315 -3.57 -65.50 -18.18
CA ILE A 315 -3.18 -65.98 -16.84
C ILE A 315 -4.37 -66.53 -16.05
N SER A 316 -5.58 -66.46 -16.63
CA SER A 316 -6.81 -67.00 -16.07
C SER A 316 -7.14 -68.35 -16.68
N VAL A 317 -7.56 -69.29 -15.84
CA VAL A 317 -8.21 -70.54 -16.29
C VAL A 317 -9.54 -70.17 -16.96
N HIS A 318 -9.95 -70.95 -17.97
CA HIS A 318 -11.22 -70.73 -18.65
C HIS A 318 -12.39 -70.81 -17.64
N PRO A 319 -13.28 -69.80 -17.57
CA PRO A 319 -14.20 -69.65 -16.44
C PRO A 319 -15.35 -70.66 -16.42
N ASP A 320 -15.59 -71.36 -17.52
CA ASP A 320 -16.60 -72.44 -17.62
C ASP A 320 -15.99 -73.85 -17.51
N PHE A 321 -14.71 -73.95 -17.12
CA PHE A 321 -14.06 -75.23 -16.81
C PHE A 321 -14.61 -75.78 -15.49
N ASP A 322 -14.86 -77.09 -15.42
CA ASP A 322 -15.60 -77.71 -14.31
C ASP A 322 -14.92 -77.47 -12.94
N ASP A 323 -15.68 -76.89 -12.01
CA ASP A 323 -15.16 -76.48 -10.69
C ASP A 323 -14.64 -77.67 -9.86
N ASP A 324 -15.23 -78.85 -9.98
CA ASP A 324 -14.79 -80.04 -9.23
C ASP A 324 -13.51 -80.62 -9.81
N LEU A 325 -13.32 -80.52 -11.13
CA LEU A 325 -12.03 -80.81 -11.78
C LEU A 325 -10.95 -79.78 -11.37
N VAL A 326 -11.29 -78.49 -11.28
CA VAL A 326 -10.35 -77.44 -10.85
C VAL A 326 -9.87 -77.68 -9.42
N LYS A 327 -10.78 -78.00 -8.48
CA LYS A 327 -10.43 -78.38 -7.11
C LYS A 327 -9.49 -79.58 -7.09
N SER A 328 -9.78 -80.59 -7.92
CA SER A 328 -8.96 -81.80 -8.03
C SER A 328 -7.55 -81.51 -8.55
N LEU A 329 -7.41 -80.60 -9.53
CA LEU A 329 -6.09 -80.16 -10.04
C LEU A 329 -5.30 -79.36 -9.00
N MET A 330 -5.97 -78.53 -8.19
CA MET A 330 -5.32 -77.76 -7.11
C MET A 330 -4.77 -78.66 -5.99
N MET A 331 -5.38 -79.83 -5.75
CA MET A 331 -4.87 -80.82 -4.79
C MET A 331 -3.58 -81.51 -5.26
N GLY A 332 -3.21 -81.40 -6.54
CA GLY A 332 -2.08 -82.11 -7.16
C GLY A 332 -0.75 -81.38 -7.25
N ASP A 333 -0.52 -80.37 -6.39
CA ASP A 333 0.69 -79.54 -6.40
C ASP A 333 1.03 -78.93 -7.77
N LEU A 334 0.00 -78.50 -8.51
CA LEU A 334 0.11 -77.81 -9.80
C LEU A 334 0.08 -76.28 -9.63
N ASN A 335 0.61 -75.55 -10.62
CA ASN A 335 0.67 -74.09 -10.68
C ASN A 335 -0.69 -73.41 -10.94
N ILE A 336 -1.71 -73.78 -10.17
CA ILE A 336 -3.06 -73.22 -10.22
C ILE A 336 -3.47 -72.83 -8.81
N LYS A 337 -4.01 -71.63 -8.63
CA LYS A 337 -4.54 -71.17 -7.34
C LYS A 337 -5.77 -70.27 -7.51
N TYR A 338 -6.53 -70.11 -6.43
CA TYR A 338 -7.59 -69.11 -6.40
C TYR A 338 -6.99 -67.70 -6.39
N PHE A 339 -7.71 -66.78 -7.02
CA PHE A 339 -7.37 -65.37 -6.97
C PHE A 339 -7.52 -64.82 -5.55
N GLU A 340 -6.49 -64.13 -5.09
CA GLU A 340 -6.44 -63.43 -3.80
C GLU A 340 -6.00 -61.99 -4.02
N PHE A 341 -6.23 -61.12 -3.02
CA PHE A 341 -5.91 -59.70 -3.14
C PHE A 341 -4.39 -59.45 -3.35
N GLU A 342 -3.53 -60.36 -2.87
CA GLU A 342 -2.08 -60.32 -3.08
C GLU A 342 -1.67 -60.48 -4.56
N ASP A 343 -2.55 -61.03 -5.41
CA ASP A 343 -2.32 -61.19 -6.85
C ASP A 343 -2.66 -59.94 -7.67
N VAL A 344 -3.31 -58.94 -7.07
CA VAL A 344 -3.70 -57.68 -7.73
C VAL A 344 -2.52 -56.98 -8.42
N PRO A 345 -1.32 -56.83 -7.82
CA PRO A 345 -0.17 -56.22 -8.50
C PRO A 345 0.24 -56.95 -9.78
N ARG A 346 0.13 -58.29 -9.79
CA ARG A 346 0.48 -59.12 -10.96
C ARG A 346 -0.52 -58.93 -12.09
N VAL A 347 -1.82 -58.92 -11.76
CA VAL A 347 -2.88 -58.62 -12.74
C VAL A 347 -2.73 -57.20 -13.27
N TYR A 348 -2.50 -56.24 -12.38
CA TYR A 348 -2.34 -54.83 -12.74
C TYR A 348 -1.18 -54.58 -13.72
N LYS A 349 -0.05 -55.28 -13.54
CA LYS A 349 1.10 -55.18 -14.46
C LYS A 349 0.71 -55.51 -15.91
N GLU A 350 -0.05 -56.59 -16.11
CA GLU A 350 -0.53 -57.00 -17.45
C GLU A 350 -1.54 -56.01 -18.05
N ILE A 351 -2.31 -55.31 -17.20
CA ILE A 351 -3.23 -54.25 -17.65
C ILE A 351 -2.44 -53.01 -18.06
N ASN A 352 -1.45 -52.61 -17.26
CA ASN A 352 -0.64 -51.42 -17.50
C ASN A 352 0.16 -51.50 -18.81
N ASP A 353 0.64 -52.69 -19.18
CA ASP A 353 1.43 -52.90 -20.40
C ASP A 353 0.62 -52.74 -21.72
N ARG A 354 -0.72 -52.71 -21.67
CA ARG A 354 -1.59 -52.68 -22.86
C ARG A 354 -1.77 -51.31 -23.53
N LYS A 355 -1.24 -50.23 -22.95
CA LYS A 355 -1.31 -48.83 -23.47
C LYS A 355 -2.72 -48.28 -23.79
N ASP A 356 -3.79 -48.95 -23.34
CA ASP A 356 -5.18 -48.51 -23.50
C ASP A 356 -5.70 -47.92 -22.17
N SER A 357 -5.83 -46.60 -22.14
CA SER A 357 -6.26 -45.85 -20.94
C SER A 357 -7.72 -46.07 -20.59
N GLU A 358 -8.62 -46.24 -21.57
CA GLU A 358 -10.05 -46.44 -21.33
C GLU A 358 -10.29 -47.82 -20.68
N PHE A 359 -9.61 -48.84 -21.21
CA PHE A 359 -9.63 -50.18 -20.64
C PHE A 359 -9.06 -50.22 -19.22
N ARG A 360 -7.97 -49.50 -18.95
CA ARG A 360 -7.37 -49.40 -17.61
C ARG A 360 -8.32 -48.73 -16.61
N ILE A 361 -9.02 -47.67 -17.02
CA ILE A 361 -10.01 -46.97 -16.18
C ILE A 361 -11.17 -47.89 -15.78
N GLU A 362 -11.73 -48.61 -16.74
CA GLU A 362 -12.85 -49.53 -16.49
C GLU A 362 -12.45 -50.69 -15.56
N TRP A 363 -11.23 -51.20 -15.70
CA TRP A 363 -10.68 -52.20 -14.79
C TRP A 363 -10.50 -51.68 -13.36
N LEU A 364 -9.99 -50.44 -13.20
CA LEU A 364 -9.81 -49.82 -11.88
C LEU A 364 -11.13 -49.66 -11.12
N LYS A 365 -12.22 -49.29 -11.80
CA LYS A 365 -13.56 -49.22 -11.19
C LYS A 365 -13.99 -50.55 -10.60
N ARG A 366 -13.85 -51.64 -11.37
CA ARG A 366 -14.17 -53.01 -10.93
C ARG A 366 -13.27 -53.47 -9.78
N MET A 367 -12.00 -53.06 -9.77
CA MET A 367 -11.04 -53.37 -8.69
C MET A 367 -11.47 -52.72 -7.37
N TRP A 368 -11.89 -51.45 -7.39
CA TRP A 368 -12.39 -50.77 -6.20
C TRP A 368 -13.71 -51.37 -5.69
N GLU A 369 -14.60 -51.83 -6.57
CA GLU A 369 -15.80 -52.58 -6.17
C GLU A 369 -15.47 -53.92 -5.50
N TYR A 370 -14.46 -54.62 -6.02
CA TYR A 370 -13.94 -55.84 -5.39
C TYR A 370 -13.31 -55.56 -4.03
N TYR A 371 -12.49 -54.51 -3.91
CA TYR A 371 -11.90 -54.07 -2.64
C TYR A 371 -12.98 -53.77 -1.59
N GLU A 372 -14.02 -53.02 -1.95
CA GLU A 372 -15.14 -52.70 -1.04
C GLU A 372 -15.84 -53.98 -0.55
N THR A 373 -16.07 -54.94 -1.44
CA THR A 373 -16.69 -56.22 -1.10
C THR A 373 -15.77 -57.10 -0.25
N TYR A 374 -14.46 -57.07 -0.51
CA TYR A 374 -13.45 -57.83 0.21
C TYR A 374 -13.27 -57.33 1.65
N ILE A 375 -13.10 -56.01 1.83
CA ILE A 375 -12.96 -55.37 3.15
C ILE A 375 -14.27 -55.42 3.95
N TYR A 376 -15.43 -55.43 3.29
CA TYR A 376 -16.70 -55.64 3.99
C TYR A 376 -16.77 -57.03 4.66
N LYS A 377 -16.19 -58.06 4.02
CA LYS A 377 -16.16 -59.43 4.56
C LYS A 377 -15.08 -59.63 5.63
N ASP A 378 -13.93 -58.97 5.50
CA ASP A 378 -12.83 -59.04 6.47
C ASP A 378 -12.18 -57.65 6.70
N PRO A 379 -12.70 -56.86 7.68
CA PRO A 379 -12.19 -55.52 7.97
C PRO A 379 -10.75 -55.49 8.50
N GLU A 380 -10.24 -56.57 9.11
CA GLU A 380 -8.90 -56.60 9.71
C GLU A 380 -7.79 -56.57 8.66
N GLN A 381 -8.11 -56.95 7.41
CA GLN A 381 -7.14 -56.94 6.28
C GLN A 381 -7.01 -55.57 5.62
N GLU A 382 -7.79 -54.56 6.01
CA GLU A 382 -7.80 -53.21 5.40
C GLU A 382 -6.40 -52.60 5.31
N GLY A 383 -5.62 -52.68 6.40
CA GLY A 383 -4.24 -52.17 6.41
C GLY A 383 -3.29 -52.91 5.44
N LYS A 384 -3.43 -54.23 5.29
CA LYS A 384 -2.58 -55.03 4.39
C LYS A 384 -2.93 -54.79 2.92
N CYS A 385 -4.23 -54.72 2.59
CA CYS A 385 -4.69 -54.40 1.23
C CYS A 385 -4.18 -53.01 0.79
N LEU A 386 -4.24 -52.02 1.68
CA LEU A 386 -3.74 -50.68 1.39
C LEU A 386 -2.22 -50.65 1.18
N ASP A 387 -1.45 -51.43 1.93
CA ASP A 387 0.00 -51.53 1.74
C ASP A 387 0.36 -52.16 0.38
N ILE A 388 -0.41 -53.15 -0.08
CA ILE A 388 -0.26 -53.75 -1.42
C ILE A 388 -0.54 -52.70 -2.52
N LEU A 389 -1.59 -51.89 -2.36
CA LEU A 389 -1.98 -50.87 -3.33
C LEU A 389 -1.10 -49.61 -3.30
N LYS A 390 -0.39 -49.38 -2.20
CA LYS A 390 0.33 -48.14 -1.88
C LYS A 390 1.16 -47.57 -3.02
N ASN A 391 1.87 -48.43 -3.77
CA ASN A 391 2.78 -48.02 -4.83
C ASN A 391 2.22 -48.26 -6.26
N LEU A 392 1.00 -48.77 -6.39
CA LEU A 392 0.36 -48.98 -7.68
C LEU A 392 -0.41 -47.72 -8.07
N GLU A 393 -0.37 -47.30 -9.35
CA GLU A 393 -1.09 -46.11 -9.82
C GLU A 393 -2.59 -46.40 -10.01
N VAL A 394 -3.29 -46.58 -8.89
CA VAL A 394 -4.68 -47.05 -8.84
C VAL A 394 -5.71 -45.93 -8.73
N TYR A 395 -5.26 -44.68 -8.60
CA TYR A 395 -6.12 -43.50 -8.72
C TYR A 395 -5.99 -42.92 -10.13
N PHE A 396 -7.10 -42.51 -10.73
CA PHE A 396 -7.10 -41.80 -12.02
C PHE A 396 -7.78 -40.44 -11.89
N GLY A 397 -7.33 -39.49 -12.70
CA GLY A 397 -7.98 -38.18 -12.82
C GLY A 397 -7.60 -37.44 -14.08
N ASP A 398 -8.37 -36.38 -14.34
CA ASP A 398 -8.16 -35.48 -15.48
C ASP A 398 -7.28 -34.31 -15.06
N ARG A 399 -6.36 -33.88 -15.93
CA ARG A 399 -5.56 -32.68 -15.70
C ARG A 399 -6.28 -31.45 -16.23
N VAL A 400 -6.54 -30.48 -15.37
CA VAL A 400 -7.20 -29.22 -15.74
C VAL A 400 -6.33 -28.46 -16.75
N GLY A 401 -6.89 -28.13 -17.92
CA GLY A 401 -6.24 -27.31 -18.95
C GLY A 401 -5.64 -28.05 -20.15
N GLN A 402 -5.58 -29.38 -20.11
CA GLN A 402 -5.13 -30.19 -21.25
C GLN A 402 -6.34 -30.76 -22.00
N ASN A 403 -6.18 -31.01 -23.31
CA ASN A 403 -7.23 -31.62 -24.13
C ASN A 403 -7.65 -32.96 -23.50
N ILE A 404 -8.96 -33.20 -23.45
CA ILE A 404 -9.60 -34.40 -22.89
C ILE A 404 -9.06 -35.69 -23.53
N ASP A 405 -8.48 -35.60 -24.72
CA ASP A 405 -7.95 -36.72 -25.50
C ASP A 405 -6.44 -37.00 -25.29
N ALA A 406 -5.74 -36.29 -24.38
CA ALA A 406 -4.29 -36.49 -24.14
C ALA A 406 -3.99 -36.90 -22.68
N ASP A 407 -3.65 -38.19 -22.53
CA ASP A 407 -3.09 -38.90 -21.36
C ASP A 407 -3.79 -38.69 -19.99
N ALA A 408 -4.75 -39.58 -19.69
CA ALA A 408 -5.28 -39.77 -18.34
C ALA A 408 -4.13 -39.93 -17.32
N VAL A 409 -4.19 -39.18 -16.22
CA VAL A 409 -3.12 -39.17 -15.21
C VAL A 409 -3.43 -40.21 -14.15
N PHE A 410 -2.51 -41.17 -13.98
CA PHE A 410 -2.58 -42.19 -12.96
C PHE A 410 -1.64 -41.86 -11.81
N VAL A 411 -2.14 -41.98 -10.58
CA VAL A 411 -1.41 -41.61 -9.36
C VAL A 411 -1.50 -42.75 -8.36
N SER A 412 -0.39 -43.05 -7.69
CA SER A 412 -0.39 -44.04 -6.61
C SER A 412 -0.86 -43.47 -5.27
N PRO A 413 -1.43 -44.28 -4.37
CA PRO A 413 -1.80 -43.83 -3.03
C PRO A 413 -0.63 -43.22 -2.25
N ALA A 414 0.60 -43.73 -2.37
CA ALA A 414 1.77 -43.14 -1.74
C ALA A 414 2.09 -41.73 -2.26
N GLN A 415 2.02 -41.54 -3.58
CA GLN A 415 2.24 -40.23 -4.22
C GLN A 415 1.11 -39.25 -3.92
N PHE A 416 -0.11 -39.76 -3.77
CA PHE A 416 -1.22 -38.97 -3.28
C PHE A 416 -0.93 -38.57 -1.82
N SER A 417 -0.76 -39.50 -0.90
CA SER A 417 -0.58 -39.22 0.53
C SER A 417 0.67 -38.41 0.89
N SER A 418 1.76 -38.54 0.13
CA SER A 418 2.98 -37.72 0.33
C SER A 418 2.73 -36.22 0.16
N GLY A 419 1.70 -35.84 -0.60
CA GLY A 419 1.48 -34.45 -0.99
C GLY A 419 2.50 -33.95 -2.01
N SER A 420 3.13 -34.84 -2.77
CA SER A 420 4.10 -34.45 -3.81
C SER A 420 3.45 -34.06 -5.15
N PHE A 421 2.12 -34.22 -5.29
CA PHE A 421 1.38 -33.90 -6.50
C PHE A 421 0.15 -33.04 -6.20
N ALA A 422 -0.09 -32.07 -7.07
CA ALA A 422 -1.28 -31.22 -7.05
C ALA A 422 -2.51 -32.00 -7.53
N ALA A 423 -3.10 -32.78 -6.62
CA ALA A 423 -4.26 -33.62 -6.90
C ALA A 423 -5.33 -33.46 -5.81
N VAL A 424 -6.58 -33.37 -6.23
CA VAL A 424 -7.77 -33.23 -5.36
C VAL A 424 -8.88 -34.15 -5.88
N LEU A 425 -9.71 -34.67 -4.97
CA LEU A 425 -10.85 -35.49 -5.31
C LEU A 425 -11.98 -34.64 -5.92
N LYS A 426 -12.50 -35.05 -7.09
CA LYS A 426 -13.62 -34.40 -7.78
C LYS A 426 -14.91 -34.56 -6.97
N GLN A 427 -15.64 -33.45 -6.79
CA GLN A 427 -16.89 -33.43 -6.02
C GLN A 427 -18.09 -33.86 -6.87
N GLU A 428 -19.00 -34.64 -6.31
CA GLU A 428 -20.28 -34.95 -6.97
C GLU A 428 -21.23 -33.74 -6.91
N PRO A 429 -22.02 -33.47 -7.97
CA PRO A 429 -22.90 -32.30 -8.07
C PRO A 429 -24.11 -32.30 -7.11
N LYS A 430 -24.15 -33.19 -6.11
CA LYS A 430 -25.37 -33.52 -5.38
C LYS A 430 -25.82 -32.46 -4.37
N ASN A 431 -25.00 -31.50 -3.94
CA ASN A 431 -25.41 -30.49 -2.95
C ASN A 431 -24.60 -29.18 -2.90
N THR A 432 -23.77 -28.86 -3.91
CA THR A 432 -22.99 -27.62 -3.94
C THR A 432 -23.51 -26.65 -5.00
N GLY A 433 -23.53 -25.35 -4.68
CA GLY A 433 -23.96 -24.32 -5.63
C GLY A 433 -23.11 -24.32 -6.91
N PRO A 434 -23.64 -23.84 -8.05
CA PRO A 434 -23.03 -23.93 -9.39
C PRO A 434 -21.67 -23.23 -9.53
N ASN A 435 -21.25 -22.46 -8.53
CA ASN A 435 -19.98 -21.73 -8.50
C ASN A 435 -18.83 -22.53 -7.87
N ILE A 436 -19.12 -23.50 -6.99
CA ILE A 436 -18.10 -24.26 -6.25
C ILE A 436 -17.46 -25.33 -7.15
N SER A 437 -18.25 -26.01 -7.98
CA SER A 437 -17.74 -27.02 -8.93
C SER A 437 -16.83 -26.42 -10.01
N LYS A 438 -17.12 -25.18 -10.44
CA LYS A 438 -16.32 -24.43 -11.44
C LYS A 438 -15.04 -23.80 -10.88
N LEU A 439 -14.82 -23.87 -9.56
CA LEU A 439 -13.64 -23.27 -8.93
C LEU A 439 -12.37 -24.06 -9.28
N LEU A 440 -12.46 -25.39 -9.24
CA LEU A 440 -11.32 -26.28 -9.45
C LEU A 440 -10.82 -26.25 -10.91
N ASP A 441 -11.73 -26.08 -11.86
CA ASP A 441 -11.43 -25.97 -13.30
C ASP A 441 -10.57 -24.74 -13.66
N LYS A 442 -10.39 -23.80 -12.72
CA LYS A 442 -9.56 -22.61 -12.92
C LYS A 442 -8.08 -22.82 -12.61
N PHE A 443 -7.73 -23.88 -11.86
CA PHE A 443 -6.35 -24.18 -11.48
C PHE A 443 -5.68 -25.05 -12.56
N GLN A 444 -5.02 -24.40 -13.52
CA GLN A 444 -4.31 -25.09 -14.60
C GLN A 444 -3.25 -26.04 -14.02
N GLY A 445 -3.23 -27.28 -14.52
CA GLY A 445 -2.30 -28.32 -14.07
C GLY A 445 -2.76 -29.16 -12.87
N LEU A 446 -3.83 -28.75 -12.17
CA LEU A 446 -4.44 -29.52 -11.08
C LEU A 446 -5.03 -30.84 -11.61
N ILE A 447 -4.81 -31.93 -10.90
CA ILE A 447 -5.37 -33.24 -11.24
C ILE A 447 -6.66 -33.45 -10.43
N LEU A 448 -7.78 -33.62 -11.14
CA LEU A 448 -9.08 -33.91 -10.56
C LEU A 448 -9.33 -35.42 -10.59
N LEU A 449 -9.09 -36.07 -9.45
CA LEU A 449 -9.29 -37.51 -9.31
C LEU A 449 -10.77 -37.85 -9.39
N ASP A 450 -11.11 -38.80 -10.25
CA ASP A 450 -12.49 -39.25 -10.43
C ASP A 450 -12.94 -40.07 -9.21
N ARG A 451 -14.14 -39.75 -8.70
CA ARG A 451 -14.73 -40.43 -7.55
C ARG A 451 -14.99 -41.92 -7.81
N SER A 452 -15.19 -42.31 -9.07
CA SER A 452 -15.47 -43.71 -9.47
C SER A 452 -14.27 -44.65 -9.38
N ALA A 453 -13.03 -44.13 -9.41
CA ALA A 453 -11.83 -44.92 -9.13
C ALA A 453 -11.16 -44.52 -7.82
N PHE A 454 -12.00 -44.21 -6.83
CA PHE A 454 -11.58 -43.88 -5.49
C PHE A 454 -12.44 -44.66 -4.50
N PRO A 455 -11.89 -45.22 -3.40
CA PRO A 455 -12.68 -45.97 -2.42
C PRO A 455 -13.81 -45.13 -1.80
N LYS A 456 -15.02 -45.68 -1.69
CA LYS A 456 -16.16 -44.98 -1.08
C LYS A 456 -16.10 -44.93 0.45
N LYS A 457 -15.52 -45.94 1.09
CA LYS A 457 -15.32 -46.01 2.55
C LYS A 457 -14.13 -45.11 2.92
N GLN A 458 -14.36 -44.13 3.81
CA GLN A 458 -13.33 -43.17 4.22
C GLN A 458 -12.17 -43.87 4.93
N LEU A 459 -10.97 -43.75 4.35
CA LEU A 459 -9.75 -44.33 4.90
C LEU A 459 -9.36 -43.59 6.20
N PRO A 460 -8.89 -44.31 7.26
CA PRO A 460 -8.64 -43.70 8.57
C PRO A 460 -7.51 -42.66 8.63
N GLN A 461 -6.63 -42.58 7.62
CA GLN A 461 -5.35 -41.86 7.73
C GLN A 461 -4.93 -41.00 6.52
N GLU A 462 -5.81 -40.75 5.55
CA GLU A 462 -5.42 -40.00 4.36
C GLU A 462 -6.35 -38.82 4.11
N HIS A 463 -5.81 -37.74 3.52
CA HIS A 463 -6.43 -36.45 3.23
C HIS A 463 -7.60 -36.51 2.22
N ILE A 464 -8.59 -37.35 2.49
CA ILE A 464 -9.61 -37.80 1.56
C ILE A 464 -10.99 -37.35 2.07
N GLY A 465 -11.14 -36.04 2.15
CA GLY A 465 -12.46 -35.41 2.22
C GLY A 465 -12.79 -34.78 0.88
N GLU A 466 -14.07 -34.48 0.64
CA GLU A 466 -14.41 -33.45 -0.33
C GLU A 466 -13.65 -32.17 0.02
N PHE A 467 -13.25 -31.37 -0.97
CA PHE A 467 -12.50 -30.13 -0.70
C PHE A 467 -13.33 -29.09 0.09
N THR A 468 -14.64 -29.29 0.21
CA THR A 468 -15.54 -28.53 1.10
C THR A 468 -15.45 -28.96 2.58
N GLY A 469 -14.71 -30.03 2.90
CA GLY A 469 -14.37 -30.44 4.26
C GLY A 469 -12.92 -30.10 4.63
N VAL A 470 -12.61 -30.07 5.92
CA VAL A 470 -11.30 -29.62 6.45
C VAL A 470 -10.12 -30.37 5.82
N LEU A 471 -10.16 -31.71 5.79
CA LEU A 471 -9.06 -32.53 5.27
C LEU A 471 -8.86 -32.39 3.76
N GLY A 472 -9.96 -32.30 3.00
CA GLY A 472 -9.91 -32.10 1.55
C GLY A 472 -9.47 -30.68 1.18
N PHE A 473 -9.87 -29.67 1.95
CA PHE A 473 -9.41 -28.29 1.74
C PHE A 473 -7.92 -28.14 2.07
N ASN A 474 -7.44 -28.79 3.14
CA ASN A 474 -6.01 -28.82 3.46
C ASN A 474 -5.19 -29.44 2.31
N ARG A 475 -5.74 -30.46 1.64
CA ARG A 475 -5.15 -31.01 0.41
C ARG A 475 -5.13 -29.99 -0.72
N LEU A 476 -6.23 -29.29 -0.96
CA LEU A 476 -6.28 -28.22 -1.96
C LEU A 476 -5.22 -27.14 -1.69
N LEU A 477 -4.99 -26.75 -0.43
CA LEU A 477 -3.94 -25.78 -0.06
C LEU A 477 -2.54 -26.28 -0.42
N LYS A 478 -2.22 -27.55 -0.12
CA LYS A 478 -0.94 -28.16 -0.51
C LYS A 478 -0.81 -28.24 -2.04
N SER A 479 -1.89 -28.57 -2.75
CA SER A 479 -1.90 -28.59 -4.21
C SER A 479 -1.63 -27.21 -4.82
N ILE A 480 -2.20 -26.15 -4.23
CA ILE A 480 -1.93 -24.76 -4.65
C ILE A 480 -0.47 -24.39 -4.41
N GLU A 481 0.13 -24.78 -3.28
CA GLU A 481 1.56 -24.56 -2.99
C GLU A 481 2.46 -25.18 -4.08
N ILE A 482 2.17 -26.42 -4.47
CA ILE A 482 2.90 -27.14 -5.52
C ILE A 482 2.75 -26.45 -6.88
N LEU A 483 1.53 -26.08 -7.27
CA LEU A 483 1.28 -25.41 -8.56
C LEU A 483 1.92 -24.02 -8.62
N ALA A 484 1.92 -23.27 -7.52
CA ALA A 484 2.63 -22.00 -7.41
C ALA A 484 4.14 -22.19 -7.60
N LEU A 485 4.73 -23.20 -6.94
CA LEU A 485 6.14 -23.56 -7.09
C LEU A 485 6.50 -23.98 -8.53
N GLU A 486 5.68 -24.83 -9.15
CA GLU A 486 5.88 -25.28 -10.54
C GLU A 486 5.84 -24.12 -11.55
N THR A 487 5.01 -23.11 -11.28
CA THR A 487 4.87 -21.92 -12.15
C THR A 487 5.83 -20.78 -11.79
N GLN A 488 6.70 -20.95 -10.79
CA GLN A 488 7.60 -19.90 -10.26
C GLN A 488 6.90 -18.64 -9.73
N HIS A 489 5.65 -18.76 -9.32
CA HIS A 489 4.89 -17.66 -8.71
C HIS A 489 4.83 -17.82 -7.19
N SER A 490 4.64 -16.73 -6.47
CA SER A 490 4.14 -16.80 -5.10
C SER A 490 2.71 -17.36 -5.08
N ILE A 491 2.28 -17.92 -3.94
CA ILE A 491 0.89 -18.40 -3.77
C ILE A 491 -0.12 -17.28 -4.05
N GLU A 492 0.21 -16.05 -3.66
CA GLU A 492 -0.61 -14.86 -3.92
C GLU A 492 -0.75 -14.56 -5.42
N GLU A 493 0.37 -14.48 -6.15
CA GLU A 493 0.37 -14.24 -7.60
C GLU A 493 -0.36 -15.34 -8.36
N TYR A 494 -0.07 -16.61 -8.04
CA TYR A 494 -0.70 -17.76 -8.69
C TYR A 494 -2.22 -17.77 -8.51
N ILE A 495 -2.71 -17.49 -7.30
CA ILE A 495 -4.16 -17.43 -7.04
C ILE A 495 -4.80 -16.23 -7.77
N ILE A 496 -4.18 -15.06 -7.76
CA ILE A 496 -4.76 -13.87 -8.41
C ILE A 496 -4.84 -14.06 -9.94
N GLU A 497 -3.83 -14.69 -10.55
CA GLU A 497 -3.82 -15.01 -11.98
C GLU A 497 -4.83 -16.10 -12.33
N SER A 498 -4.89 -17.17 -11.53
CA SER A 498 -5.77 -18.33 -11.77
C SER A 498 -7.24 -18.01 -11.46
N LEU A 499 -7.48 -17.33 -10.35
CA LEU A 499 -8.80 -16.97 -9.84
C LEU A 499 -9.05 -15.48 -10.01
N LYS A 500 -9.87 -15.13 -11.01
CA LYS A 500 -10.54 -13.82 -11.05
C LYS A 500 -11.33 -13.57 -9.75
N ARG A 501 -11.70 -12.32 -9.50
CA ARG A 501 -12.42 -11.87 -8.30
C ARG A 501 -13.55 -12.81 -7.82
N ASP A 502 -14.45 -13.22 -8.72
CA ASP A 502 -15.58 -14.09 -8.37
C ASP A 502 -15.12 -15.48 -7.86
N GLY A 503 -13.97 -15.97 -8.33
CA GLY A 503 -13.37 -17.21 -7.84
C GLY A 503 -12.77 -17.08 -6.44
N ILE A 504 -12.17 -15.93 -6.13
CA ILE A 504 -11.62 -15.64 -4.80
C ILE A 504 -12.77 -15.50 -3.77
N GLU A 505 -13.88 -14.89 -4.16
CA GLU A 505 -15.09 -14.79 -3.33
C GLU A 505 -15.62 -16.19 -2.97
N VAL A 506 -15.73 -17.09 -3.95
CA VAL A 506 -16.16 -18.48 -3.72
C VAL A 506 -15.16 -19.24 -2.84
N LEU A 507 -13.85 -19.09 -3.06
CA LEU A 507 -12.82 -19.70 -2.22
C LEU A 507 -12.94 -19.28 -0.75
N ARG A 508 -13.28 -18.00 -0.51
CA ARG A 508 -13.51 -17.45 0.82
C ARG A 508 -14.83 -17.93 1.44
N GLU A 509 -15.89 -18.07 0.66
CA GLU A 509 -17.18 -18.60 1.15
C GLU A 509 -17.05 -20.04 1.66
N ILE A 510 -16.18 -20.85 1.03
CA ILE A 510 -15.84 -22.20 1.50
C ILE A 510 -15.07 -22.14 2.82
N LEU A 511 -14.16 -21.17 2.96
CA LEU A 511 -13.36 -20.92 4.16
C LEU A 511 -14.15 -20.17 5.24
N ASP A 512 -15.23 -20.77 5.74
CA ASP A 512 -16.00 -20.20 6.84
C ASP A 512 -15.19 -20.16 8.16
N PRO A 513 -15.64 -19.38 9.18
CA PRO A 513 -14.91 -19.25 10.44
C PRO A 513 -14.70 -20.60 11.15
N THR A 514 -15.63 -21.55 11.01
CA THR A 514 -15.55 -22.87 11.63
C THR A 514 -14.46 -23.73 11.00
N MET A 515 -14.44 -23.87 9.68
CA MET A 515 -13.42 -24.60 8.93
C MET A 515 -12.03 -23.99 9.17
N MET A 516 -11.90 -22.66 9.10
CA MET A 516 -10.63 -21.98 9.30
C MET A 516 -10.06 -22.22 10.72
N THR A 517 -10.93 -22.30 11.73
CA THR A 517 -10.51 -22.60 13.11
C THR A 517 -9.94 -24.02 13.24
N VAL A 518 -10.52 -24.99 12.53
CA VAL A 518 -10.02 -26.38 12.54
C VAL A 518 -8.69 -26.47 11.79
N LEU A 519 -8.60 -25.87 10.60
CA LEU A 519 -7.35 -25.85 9.81
C LEU A 519 -6.18 -25.19 10.55
N LEU A 520 -6.44 -24.12 11.31
CA LEU A 520 -5.42 -23.44 12.12
C LEU A 520 -4.91 -24.31 13.30
N LYS A 521 -5.68 -25.31 13.73
CA LYS A 521 -5.32 -26.25 14.80
C LYS A 521 -4.65 -27.52 14.30
N GLU A 522 -4.88 -27.92 13.03
CA GLU A 522 -4.36 -29.18 12.49
C GLU A 522 -2.83 -29.20 12.30
N SER A 523 -2.24 -28.17 11.69
CA SER A 523 -0.79 -28.14 11.43
C SER A 523 -0.21 -26.74 11.26
N SER A 524 1.09 -26.58 11.60
CA SER A 524 1.83 -25.33 11.36
C SER A 524 2.01 -25.02 9.88
N GLN A 525 2.06 -26.04 9.02
CA GLN A 525 2.17 -25.89 7.57
C GLN A 525 0.88 -25.30 6.97
N SER A 526 -0.29 -25.83 7.37
CA SER A 526 -1.60 -25.30 6.96
C SER A 526 -1.77 -23.84 7.37
N LYS A 527 -1.30 -23.48 8.58
CA LYS A 527 -1.27 -22.09 9.04
C LYS A 527 -0.40 -21.19 8.14
N GLY A 528 0.81 -21.63 7.80
CA GLY A 528 1.71 -20.88 6.92
C GLY A 528 1.15 -20.67 5.50
N LEU A 529 0.36 -21.63 5.01
CA LEU A 529 -0.35 -21.53 3.73
C LEU A 529 -1.54 -20.56 3.82
N LEU A 530 -2.37 -20.68 4.86
CA LEU A 530 -3.49 -19.76 5.10
C LEU A 530 -3.03 -18.30 5.27
N GLU A 531 -1.83 -18.08 5.82
CA GLU A 531 -1.23 -16.75 5.94
C GLU A 531 -0.98 -16.09 4.55
N GLN A 532 -0.71 -16.91 3.52
CA GLN A 532 -0.35 -16.50 2.14
C GLN A 532 -1.53 -16.49 1.16
N LEU A 533 -2.76 -16.79 1.61
CA LEU A 533 -3.94 -16.80 0.73
C LEU A 533 -4.54 -15.40 0.56
N PRO A 534 -4.72 -14.90 -0.68
CA PRO A 534 -5.34 -13.60 -0.94
C PRO A 534 -6.87 -13.70 -0.86
N ILE A 535 -7.41 -13.91 0.34
CA ILE A 535 -8.87 -14.05 0.57
C ILE A 535 -9.45 -12.90 1.40
N TRP A 536 -8.62 -11.98 1.89
CA TRP A 536 -9.10 -10.89 2.75
C TRP A 536 -9.44 -9.65 1.90
N PRO A 537 -10.70 -9.21 1.85
CA PRO A 537 -11.07 -8.04 1.05
C PRO A 537 -10.57 -6.75 1.71
N SER A 538 -10.07 -5.85 0.87
CA SER A 538 -9.69 -4.48 1.23
C SER A 538 -10.90 -3.60 1.62
N GLU A 539 -10.66 -2.63 2.50
CA GLU A 539 -11.59 -1.53 2.84
C GLU A 539 -11.73 -0.48 1.72
N ILE A 540 -10.68 -0.31 0.91
CA ILE A 540 -10.69 0.62 -0.23
C ILE A 540 -11.56 0.04 -1.34
N ARG A 541 -12.43 0.86 -1.93
CA ARG A 541 -13.44 0.47 -2.96
C ARG A 541 -12.88 -0.11 -4.26
N ASP A 542 -11.57 -0.35 -4.38
CA ASP A 542 -11.05 -1.13 -5.49
C ASP A 542 -11.25 -2.61 -5.20
N ILE A 543 -12.30 -3.13 -5.79
CA ILE A 543 -12.85 -4.45 -5.52
C ILE A 543 -11.97 -5.58 -6.10
N SER A 544 -10.88 -5.22 -6.78
CA SER A 544 -9.86 -6.13 -7.33
C SER A 544 -8.77 -6.54 -6.32
N LEU A 545 -8.70 -5.90 -5.14
CA LEU A 545 -7.59 -6.04 -4.20
C LEU A 545 -7.96 -6.94 -3.00
N TYR A 546 -7.96 -8.25 -3.22
CA TYR A 546 -7.85 -9.21 -2.11
C TYR A 546 -6.39 -9.25 -1.60
N ARG A 547 -6.20 -9.55 -0.32
CA ARG A 547 -4.89 -9.53 0.35
C ARG A 547 -4.65 -10.78 1.17
N THR A 548 -3.37 -11.09 1.38
CA THR A 548 -2.88 -12.16 2.25
C THR A 548 -2.87 -11.71 3.71
N ALA A 549 -3.01 -12.64 4.66
CA ALA A 549 -2.92 -12.28 6.08
C ALA A 549 -1.50 -11.81 6.47
N GLN A 550 -0.47 -12.14 5.70
CA GLN A 550 0.90 -11.63 5.89
C GLN A 550 1.01 -10.12 5.61
N THR A 551 0.27 -9.62 4.62
CA THR A 551 0.36 -8.23 4.17
C THR A 551 -0.78 -7.36 4.66
N ALA A 552 -1.90 -7.97 5.05
CA ALA A 552 -3.06 -7.27 5.54
C ALA A 552 -2.89 -6.76 6.98
N MET A 553 -3.57 -5.67 7.31
CA MET A 553 -3.63 -5.13 8.67
C MET A 553 -5.07 -4.90 9.11
N LEU A 554 -5.31 -4.99 10.41
CA LEU A 554 -6.59 -4.59 10.99
C LEU A 554 -6.60 -3.07 11.19
N ALA A 555 -7.68 -2.43 10.76
CA ALA A 555 -7.92 -1.02 10.99
C ALA A 555 -7.98 -0.71 12.50
N PRO A 556 -7.65 0.53 12.92
CA PRO A 556 -7.96 1.02 14.26
C PRO A 556 -9.47 0.91 14.58
N ASP A 557 -9.85 0.91 15.87
CA ASP A 557 -11.27 0.91 16.30
C ASP A 557 -11.95 2.29 16.10
N ILE A 558 -11.71 2.91 14.95
CA ILE A 558 -12.29 4.19 14.58
C ILE A 558 -12.77 4.07 13.14
N ASP A 559 -14.02 4.44 12.91
CA ASP A 559 -14.65 4.46 11.59
C ASP A 559 -14.14 5.65 10.77
N ILE A 560 -12.98 5.46 10.14
CA ILE A 560 -12.23 6.50 9.43
C ILE A 560 -12.38 6.28 7.91
N PRO A 561 -12.62 7.33 7.11
CA PRO A 561 -12.57 7.23 5.65
C PRO A 561 -11.12 7.07 5.17
N PHE A 562 -10.64 5.81 5.10
CA PHE A 562 -9.25 5.47 4.75
C PHE A 562 -8.88 5.81 3.30
N ASP A 563 -9.86 5.97 2.42
CA ASP A 563 -9.69 6.39 1.03
C ASP A 563 -9.13 7.82 0.87
N ALA A 564 -9.11 8.58 1.97
CA ALA A 564 -8.49 9.90 2.05
C ALA A 564 -6.95 9.88 2.20
N LEU A 565 -6.35 8.76 2.62
CA LEU A 565 -4.90 8.63 2.84
C LEU A 565 -4.18 8.11 1.57
N PRO A 566 -2.85 8.32 1.45
CA PRO A 566 -2.02 7.67 0.43
C PRO A 566 -2.06 6.13 0.54
N GLU A 567 -2.05 5.44 -0.61
CA GLU A 567 -2.32 4.00 -0.75
C GLU A 567 -1.12 3.11 -0.37
N ASN A 568 -0.55 3.29 0.82
CA ASN A 568 0.59 2.45 1.24
C ASN A 568 0.17 1.28 2.15
N VAL A 569 -1.01 1.38 2.80
CA VAL A 569 -1.51 0.35 3.73
C VAL A 569 -2.96 0.05 3.40
N VAL A 570 -3.26 -1.24 3.21
CA VAL A 570 -4.60 -1.73 2.87
C VAL A 570 -5.16 -2.51 4.06
N PHE A 571 -6.29 -2.04 4.59
CA PHE A 571 -6.96 -2.68 5.73
C PHE A 571 -7.97 -3.74 5.29
N ILE A 572 -8.14 -4.77 6.10
CA ILE A 572 -9.23 -5.74 5.92
C ILE A 572 -10.56 -5.04 6.20
N LYS A 573 -11.56 -5.29 5.35
CA LYS A 573 -12.91 -4.76 5.50
C LYS A 573 -13.48 -5.01 6.90
N ALA A 574 -13.95 -3.96 7.57
CA ALA A 574 -14.38 -4.03 8.98
C ALA A 574 -15.46 -5.09 9.25
N SER A 575 -16.44 -5.24 8.34
CA SER A 575 -17.50 -6.26 8.43
C SER A 575 -16.98 -7.70 8.37
N VAL A 576 -15.81 -7.90 7.75
CA VAL A 576 -15.16 -9.20 7.61
C VAL A 576 -14.27 -9.46 8.81
N ALA A 577 -13.48 -8.47 9.21
CA ALA A 577 -12.62 -8.54 10.39
C ALA A 577 -13.40 -8.89 11.66
N SER A 578 -14.63 -8.38 11.81
CA SER A 578 -15.49 -8.72 12.95
C SER A 578 -15.92 -10.20 12.98
N SER A 579 -16.16 -10.80 11.81
CA SER A 579 -16.63 -12.20 11.69
C SER A 579 -15.50 -13.23 11.86
N TYR A 580 -14.24 -12.83 11.62
CA TYR A 580 -13.06 -13.71 11.65
C TYR A 580 -12.05 -13.32 12.74
N ARG A 581 -12.49 -12.61 13.79
CA ARG A 581 -11.60 -11.99 14.80
C ARG A 581 -10.59 -12.97 15.40
N SER A 582 -11.07 -14.13 15.86
CA SER A 582 -10.22 -15.14 16.52
C SER A 582 -9.22 -15.80 15.57
N GLN A 583 -9.57 -15.92 14.29
CA GLN A 583 -8.78 -16.53 13.23
C GLN A 583 -7.69 -15.57 12.76
N LEU A 584 -8.02 -14.29 12.59
CA LEU A 584 -7.07 -13.23 12.22
C LEU A 584 -6.01 -13.00 13.31
N GLU A 585 -6.40 -13.08 14.59
CA GLU A 585 -5.44 -13.06 15.71
C GLU A 585 -4.48 -14.26 15.66
N GLN A 586 -4.99 -15.48 15.36
CA GLN A 586 -4.17 -16.67 15.20
C GLN A 586 -3.23 -16.59 13.99
N LEU A 587 -3.67 -16.00 12.88
CA LEU A 587 -2.88 -15.70 11.66
C LEU A 587 -1.90 -14.52 11.85
N ARG A 588 -1.77 -13.99 13.07
CA ARG A 588 -0.82 -12.91 13.43
C ARG A 588 -1.06 -11.60 12.67
N VAL A 589 -2.28 -11.37 12.19
CA VAL A 589 -2.65 -10.10 11.55
C VAL A 589 -2.60 -9.00 12.60
N LYS A 590 -1.67 -8.07 12.43
CA LYS A 590 -1.45 -7.00 13.40
C LYS A 590 -2.51 -5.93 13.27
N LYS A 591 -2.99 -5.45 14.42
CA LYS A 591 -3.80 -4.24 14.49
C LYS A 591 -2.91 -3.01 14.38
N MET A 592 -3.21 -2.15 13.42
CA MET A 592 -2.49 -0.90 13.25
C MET A 592 -2.99 0.12 14.28
N ASN A 593 -2.06 0.76 14.99
CA ASN A 593 -2.38 1.94 15.79
C ASN A 593 -2.44 3.18 14.89
N ILE A 594 -3.26 4.17 15.26
CA ILE A 594 -3.42 5.45 14.58
C ILE A 594 -2.08 6.19 14.46
N ASP A 595 -1.25 6.21 15.50
CA ASP A 595 0.07 6.84 15.44
C ASP A 595 0.97 6.20 14.37
N GLN A 596 0.91 4.86 14.21
CA GLN A 596 1.67 4.14 13.19
C GLN A 596 1.11 4.39 11.78
N LEU A 597 -0.23 4.40 11.64
CA LEU A 597 -0.93 4.73 10.40
C LEU A 597 -0.53 6.13 9.90
N LEU A 598 -0.54 7.12 10.79
CA LEU A 598 -0.19 8.49 10.47
C LEU A 598 1.30 8.63 10.13
N ALA A 599 2.20 7.99 10.88
CA ALA A 599 3.64 8.03 10.59
C ALA A 599 4.01 7.43 9.23
N GLN A 600 3.31 6.38 8.80
CA GLN A 600 3.58 5.71 7.53
C GLN A 600 2.98 6.45 6.32
N ASN A 601 1.83 7.11 6.49
CA ASN A 601 1.06 7.67 5.39
C ASN A 601 1.10 9.20 5.29
N VAL A 602 1.47 9.90 6.36
CA VAL A 602 1.49 11.36 6.41
C VAL A 602 2.91 11.84 6.75
N ARG A 603 3.66 12.21 5.72
CA ARG A 603 5.01 12.75 5.86
C ARG A 603 5.05 14.22 5.51
N GLN A 604 5.82 15.00 6.27
CA GLN A 604 6.00 16.42 6.01
C GLN A 604 6.55 16.64 4.60
N GLY A 605 5.93 17.55 3.85
CA GLY A 605 6.30 17.88 2.47
C GLY A 605 5.70 16.97 1.40
N GLN A 606 5.05 15.87 1.75
CA GLN A 606 4.42 14.98 0.76
C GLN A 606 3.12 15.62 0.23
N PRO A 607 2.86 15.57 -1.10
CA PRO A 607 1.67 16.18 -1.69
C PRO A 607 0.42 15.30 -1.56
N ILE A 608 -0.74 15.92 -1.33
CA ILE A 608 -2.06 15.29 -1.44
C ILE A 608 -2.67 15.53 -2.84
N GLN A 609 -3.37 14.52 -3.37
CA GLN A 609 -4.11 14.68 -4.62
C GLN A 609 -5.36 15.56 -4.42
N ALA A 610 -5.65 16.41 -5.40
CA ALA A 610 -6.69 17.45 -5.29
C ALA A 610 -8.11 16.88 -5.07
N ASN A 611 -8.41 15.74 -5.69
CA ASN A 611 -9.68 15.01 -5.57
C ASN A 611 -9.89 14.38 -4.18
N LYS A 612 -8.82 14.13 -3.41
CA LYS A 612 -8.88 13.50 -2.08
C LYS A 612 -9.10 14.51 -0.94
N VAL A 613 -8.90 15.82 -1.17
CA VAL A 613 -8.94 16.85 -0.11
C VAL A 613 -10.27 16.93 0.65
N GLN A 614 -11.41 16.79 -0.04
CA GLN A 614 -12.73 16.82 0.62
C GLN A 614 -12.96 15.60 1.52
N ARG A 615 -12.45 14.43 1.12
CA ARG A 615 -12.51 13.21 1.95
C ARG A 615 -11.52 13.31 3.12
N TYR A 616 -10.35 13.88 2.88
CA TYR A 616 -9.38 14.18 3.93
C TYR A 616 -9.91 15.17 4.98
N LYS A 617 -10.74 16.13 4.57
CA LYS A 617 -11.46 17.00 5.51
C LYS A 617 -12.38 16.22 6.45
N ALA A 618 -13.09 15.20 5.95
CA ALA A 618 -13.92 14.32 6.78
C ALA A 618 -13.05 13.46 7.71
N PHE A 619 -11.95 12.90 7.19
CA PHE A 619 -10.94 12.18 7.98
C PHE A 619 -10.45 13.01 9.18
N LEU A 620 -10.06 14.28 8.96
CA LEU A 620 -9.56 15.15 10.03
C LEU A 620 -10.61 15.40 11.13
N ARG A 621 -11.90 15.49 10.78
CA ARG A 621 -12.97 15.66 11.78
C ARG A 621 -13.12 14.44 12.67
N VAL A 622 -13.13 13.25 12.08
CA VAL A 622 -13.22 11.99 12.82
C VAL A 622 -11.97 11.78 13.67
N LEU A 623 -10.78 12.03 13.12
CA LEU A 623 -9.53 11.92 13.85
C LEU A 623 -9.48 12.87 15.05
N TYR A 624 -9.91 14.12 14.89
CA TYR A 624 -9.93 15.09 15.99
C TYR A 624 -10.89 14.69 17.11
N ALA A 625 -12.07 14.17 16.77
CA ALA A 625 -13.07 13.72 17.75
C ALA A 625 -12.57 12.57 18.63
N ASN A 626 -11.68 11.71 18.11
CA ASN A 626 -11.20 10.51 18.81
C ASN A 626 -9.77 10.65 19.37
N GLN A 627 -8.87 11.37 18.69
CA GLN A 627 -7.47 11.54 19.08
C GLN A 627 -6.92 12.95 18.73
N PRO A 628 -7.34 14.00 19.47
CA PRO A 628 -6.88 15.38 19.21
C PRO A 628 -5.36 15.55 19.36
N GLN A 629 -4.72 14.78 20.25
CA GLN A 629 -3.27 14.81 20.46
C GLN A 629 -2.44 14.49 19.20
N ALA A 630 -3.00 13.75 18.23
CA ALA A 630 -2.30 13.37 17.01
C ALA A 630 -1.87 14.58 16.17
N PHE A 631 -2.63 15.68 16.22
CA PHE A 631 -2.36 16.92 15.49
C PHE A 631 -1.12 17.68 15.99
N SER A 632 -0.69 17.41 17.22
CA SER A 632 0.56 17.95 17.77
C SER A 632 1.79 17.10 17.41
N LYS A 633 1.58 15.81 17.11
CA LYS A 633 2.64 14.83 16.86
C LYS A 633 2.94 14.62 15.37
N HIS A 634 1.93 14.77 14.50
CA HIS A 634 2.02 14.43 13.08
C HIS A 634 1.67 15.62 12.16
N PRO A 635 2.24 15.68 10.93
CA PRO A 635 2.04 16.79 9.99
C PRO A 635 0.71 16.68 9.24
N LEU A 636 -0.41 16.79 9.96
CA LEU A 636 -1.75 16.57 9.43
C LEU A 636 -2.35 17.77 8.69
N ALA A 637 -1.78 18.97 8.87
CA ALA A 637 -2.23 20.17 8.19
C ALA A 637 -1.77 20.14 6.73
N ILE A 638 -2.54 20.77 5.83
CA ILE A 638 -2.19 20.85 4.41
C ILE A 638 -2.04 22.32 4.05
N ASN A 639 -0.88 22.70 3.51
CA ASN A 639 -0.65 24.06 3.05
C ASN A 639 -1.30 24.30 1.66
N GLY A 640 -1.28 25.55 1.18
CA GLY A 640 -1.80 25.91 -0.14
C GLY A 640 -1.11 25.24 -1.34
N GLU A 641 0.11 24.70 -1.19
CA GLU A 641 0.79 23.85 -2.18
C GLU A 641 0.32 22.40 -2.18
N LYS A 642 -0.64 22.07 -1.29
CA LYS A 642 -1.16 20.71 -1.07
C LYS A 642 -0.16 19.78 -0.39
N ASN A 643 0.80 20.31 0.35
CA ASN A 643 1.78 19.51 1.08
C ASN A 643 1.38 19.35 2.55
N TYR A 644 1.60 18.16 3.11
CA TYR A 644 1.44 17.88 4.54
C TYR A 644 2.46 18.66 5.37
N CYS A 645 2.02 19.26 6.47
CA CYS A 645 2.84 20.09 7.36
C CYS A 645 2.25 20.13 8.77
N MET A 646 3.04 20.62 9.73
CA MET A 646 2.56 20.79 11.11
C MET A 646 1.63 22.01 11.19
N ALA A 647 0.54 21.91 11.95
CA ALA A 647 -0.38 23.03 12.14
C ALA A 647 0.34 24.27 12.73
N ASN A 648 1.29 24.03 13.64
CA ASN A 648 2.11 25.07 14.27
C ASN A 648 3.17 25.70 13.36
N SER A 649 3.34 25.25 12.12
CA SER A 649 4.16 25.92 11.10
C SER A 649 3.37 26.88 10.22
N LEU A 650 2.03 26.82 10.29
CA LEU A 650 1.14 27.65 9.47
C LEU A 650 0.53 28.79 10.29
N TYR A 651 0.07 29.82 9.57
CA TYR A 651 -0.56 31.00 10.13
C TYR A 651 -2.07 31.04 9.83
N CYS A 652 -2.82 31.74 10.68
CA CYS A 652 -4.25 31.91 10.50
C CYS A 652 -4.54 32.88 9.33
N ALA A 653 -5.08 32.34 8.23
CA ALA A 653 -5.45 33.15 7.05
C ALA A 653 -6.60 34.13 7.33
N LYS A 654 -7.38 33.96 8.40
CA LYS A 654 -8.45 34.91 8.75
C LYS A 654 -7.89 36.23 9.29
N ASP A 655 -6.73 36.21 9.93
CA ASP A 655 -6.11 37.45 10.42
C ASP A 655 -5.55 38.27 9.24
N LYS A 656 -5.94 39.54 9.17
CA LYS A 656 -5.43 40.50 8.18
C LYS A 656 -3.91 40.70 8.33
N TYR A 657 -3.39 40.56 9.55
CA TYR A 657 -2.00 40.76 9.90
C TYR A 657 -1.07 39.75 9.21
N PHE A 658 -1.35 38.44 9.37
CA PHE A 658 -0.54 37.40 8.72
C PHE A 658 -0.70 37.43 7.20
N ARG A 659 -1.91 37.70 6.69
CA ARG A 659 -2.16 37.86 5.25
C ARG A 659 -1.33 38.97 4.62
N ALA A 660 -1.19 40.11 5.31
CA ALA A 660 -0.35 41.21 4.87
C ALA A 660 1.13 40.78 4.80
N ALA A 661 1.63 40.08 5.83
CA ALA A 661 3.04 39.67 5.92
C ALA A 661 3.46 38.65 4.86
N PHE A 662 2.65 37.60 4.67
CA PHE A 662 2.96 36.45 3.82
C PHE A 662 2.18 36.46 2.50
N ARG A 663 1.89 37.64 1.95
CA ARG A 663 1.10 37.79 0.71
C ARG A 663 1.70 37.05 -0.49
N ASP A 664 3.02 37.04 -0.61
CA ASP A 664 3.76 36.34 -1.66
C ASP A 664 3.99 34.84 -1.34
N LEU A 665 3.85 34.45 -0.07
CA LEU A 665 4.03 33.08 0.42
C LEU A 665 2.70 32.41 0.77
N GLN A 666 1.60 32.82 0.12
CA GLN A 666 0.26 32.34 0.47
C GLN A 666 0.11 30.82 0.38
N LYS A 667 0.81 30.19 -0.58
CA LYS A 667 0.72 28.75 -0.80
C LYS A 667 1.48 27.94 0.26
N THR A 668 2.52 28.50 0.90
CA THR A 668 3.35 27.77 1.86
C THR A 668 2.97 28.02 3.31
N HIS A 669 2.53 29.24 3.64
CA HIS A 669 2.34 29.70 5.03
C HIS A 669 0.90 29.60 5.54
N PHE A 670 -0.09 29.37 4.67
CA PHE A 670 -1.49 29.20 5.06
C PHE A 670 -2.02 27.82 4.74
N LEU A 671 -3.03 27.41 5.50
CA LEU A 671 -3.82 26.21 5.25
C LEU A 671 -4.48 26.27 3.86
N PHE A 672 -4.61 25.11 3.22
CA PHE A 672 -5.34 24.97 1.98
C PHE A 672 -6.79 25.49 2.14
N PRO A 673 -7.33 26.29 1.19
CA PRO A 673 -8.60 27.00 1.37
C PRO A 673 -9.78 26.12 1.82
N ALA A 674 -9.89 24.89 1.32
CA ALA A 674 -10.99 23.98 1.67
C ALA A 674 -10.96 23.46 3.12
N LEU A 675 -9.84 23.62 3.83
CA LEU A 675 -9.64 23.16 5.21
C LEU A 675 -9.70 24.31 6.23
N GLN A 676 -9.62 25.57 5.79
CA GLN A 676 -9.54 26.75 6.67
C GLN A 676 -10.78 26.98 7.54
N ASP A 677 -11.92 26.42 7.15
CA ASP A 677 -13.19 26.53 7.85
C ASP A 677 -13.34 25.53 9.02
N LEU A 678 -12.44 24.55 9.14
CA LEU A 678 -12.51 23.60 10.24
C LEU A 678 -12.15 24.29 11.58
N PRO A 679 -13.00 24.18 12.62
CA PRO A 679 -12.73 24.81 13.90
C PRO A 679 -11.54 24.16 14.64
N ILE A 680 -11.20 22.91 14.31
CA ILE A 680 -10.11 22.13 14.94
C ILE A 680 -8.79 22.88 15.00
N TRP A 681 -8.50 23.73 14.00
CA TRP A 681 -7.24 24.46 13.91
C TRP A 681 -7.02 25.46 15.05
N HIS A 682 -8.09 25.90 15.74
CA HIS A 682 -7.97 26.81 16.88
C HIS A 682 -7.29 26.17 18.08
N ASP A 683 -7.41 24.84 18.21
CA ASP A 683 -6.97 24.07 19.38
C ASP A 683 -5.62 23.39 19.14
N VAL A 684 -5.26 23.13 17.87
CA VAL A 684 -4.06 22.35 17.50
C VAL A 684 -2.82 23.19 17.17
N GLY A 685 -2.76 24.42 17.68
CA GLY A 685 -1.56 25.25 17.62
C GLY A 685 -1.32 26.00 16.30
N LEU A 686 -2.34 26.18 15.45
CA LEU A 686 -2.26 27.11 14.31
C LEU A 686 -1.92 28.51 14.81
N ARG A 687 -0.91 29.17 14.22
CA ARG A 687 -0.44 30.48 14.70
C ARG A 687 -1.50 31.55 14.46
N LYS A 688 -2.14 31.99 15.53
CA LYS A 688 -3.17 33.03 15.56
C LYS A 688 -2.77 34.24 16.40
N ASP A 689 -1.94 34.02 17.42
CA ASP A 689 -1.50 35.08 18.35
C ASP A 689 -0.26 35.80 17.83
N LYS A 690 -0.18 37.10 18.09
CA LYS A 690 0.92 38.00 17.69
C LYS A 690 2.07 37.95 18.70
N THR A 691 2.51 36.74 19.05
CA THR A 691 3.65 36.50 19.94
C THR A 691 4.93 37.12 19.36
N GLU A 692 5.95 37.32 20.21
CA GLU A 692 7.26 37.86 19.82
C GLU A 692 7.82 37.21 18.55
N TYR A 693 7.84 35.87 18.52
CA TYR A 693 8.37 35.10 17.40
C TYR A 693 7.54 35.29 16.12
N ASN A 694 6.20 35.20 16.21
CA ASN A 694 5.32 35.36 15.06
C ASN A 694 5.40 36.79 14.48
N TYR A 695 5.47 37.80 15.36
CA TYR A 695 5.64 39.19 14.96
C TYR A 695 6.95 39.40 14.21
N LEU A 696 8.05 38.85 14.72
CA LEU A 696 9.37 38.99 14.10
C LEU A 696 9.44 38.31 12.72
N GLU A 697 8.82 37.13 12.56
CA GLU A 697 8.72 36.46 11.26
C GLU A 697 7.94 37.30 10.23
N CYS A 698 6.87 37.98 10.66
CA CYS A 698 6.15 38.92 9.79
C CYS A 698 7.03 40.10 9.35
N VAL A 699 7.79 40.69 10.27
CA VAL A 699 8.73 41.79 9.97
C VAL A 699 9.83 41.33 9.01
N ARG A 700 10.41 40.15 9.24
CA ARG A 700 11.40 39.54 8.34
C ARG A 700 10.83 39.29 6.94
N SER A 701 9.57 38.86 6.83
CA SER A 701 8.89 38.67 5.54
C SER A 701 8.77 39.98 4.75
N ILE A 702 8.41 41.08 5.42
CA ILE A 702 8.35 42.41 4.78
C ILE A 702 9.73 42.87 4.31
N GLU A 703 10.75 42.70 5.14
CA GLU A 703 12.12 43.11 4.79
C GLU A 703 12.68 42.27 3.63
N ARG A 704 12.39 40.96 3.59
CA ARG A 704 12.72 40.10 2.45
C ARG A 704 12.06 40.60 1.17
N ARG A 705 10.74 40.82 1.20
CA ARG A 705 9.98 41.35 0.05
C ARG A 705 10.52 42.70 -0.42
N ARG A 706 10.97 43.56 0.49
CA ARG A 706 11.59 44.84 0.15
C ARG A 706 12.90 44.67 -0.62
N ARG A 707 13.73 43.69 -0.27
CA ARG A 707 15.02 43.42 -0.93
C ARG A 707 14.88 42.70 -2.27
N GLU A 708 13.90 41.80 -2.38
CA GLU A 708 13.73 40.90 -3.53
C GLU A 708 12.77 41.46 -4.60
N SER A 709 11.97 42.48 -4.30
CA SER A 709 10.97 42.97 -5.25
C SER A 709 11.59 43.66 -6.47
N SER A 710 11.12 43.29 -7.66
CA SER A 710 11.48 43.89 -8.95
C SER A 710 11.03 45.34 -9.09
N ILE A 711 10.00 45.75 -8.34
CA ILE A 711 9.55 47.13 -8.19
C ILE A 711 9.84 47.52 -6.74
N PRO A 712 10.94 48.24 -6.49
CA PRO A 712 11.30 48.66 -5.13
C PRO A 712 10.13 49.39 -4.48
N GLU A 713 9.72 48.90 -3.31
CA GLU A 713 8.76 49.56 -2.43
C GLU A 713 7.44 49.90 -3.13
N SER A 714 6.68 48.91 -3.61
CA SER A 714 5.34 49.11 -4.21
C SER A 714 4.29 49.59 -3.20
N ASP A 715 3.19 50.18 -3.68
CA ASP A 715 2.10 50.68 -2.79
C ASP A 715 1.52 49.57 -1.92
N GLN A 716 1.42 48.37 -2.49
CA GLN A 716 0.96 47.19 -1.76
C GLN A 716 1.94 46.79 -0.64
N LEU A 717 3.26 46.86 -0.88
CA LEU A 717 4.25 46.54 0.15
C LEU A 717 4.22 47.54 1.30
N VAL A 718 4.05 48.84 1.00
CA VAL A 718 3.92 49.88 2.02
C VAL A 718 2.65 49.65 2.86
N THR A 719 1.52 49.38 2.21
CA THR A 719 0.24 49.11 2.89
C THR A 719 0.31 47.86 3.78
N ASP A 720 0.95 46.80 3.28
CA ASP A 720 1.14 45.56 4.04
C ASP A 720 2.08 45.80 5.25
N ALA A 721 3.16 46.58 5.07
CA ALA A 721 4.06 46.95 6.15
C ALA A 721 3.37 47.82 7.21
N GLU A 722 2.60 48.82 6.81
CA GLU A 722 1.79 49.65 7.72
C GLU A 722 0.85 48.78 8.56
N THR A 723 0.18 47.80 7.95
CA THR A 723 -0.71 46.86 8.65
C THR A 723 0.02 46.05 9.74
N ILE A 724 1.29 45.71 9.50
CA ILE A 724 2.10 44.93 10.44
C ILE A 724 2.61 45.83 11.58
N TYR A 725 3.18 46.97 11.24
CA TYR A 725 3.73 47.89 12.22
C TYR A 725 2.63 48.61 13.03
N ASP A 726 1.38 48.62 12.55
CA ASP A 726 0.21 49.11 13.31
C ASP A 726 0.05 48.42 14.67
N TYR A 727 0.51 47.17 14.80
CA TYR A 727 0.49 46.46 16.08
C TYR A 727 1.32 47.17 17.17
N LEU A 728 2.40 47.88 16.79
CA LEU A 728 3.26 48.61 17.72
C LEU A 728 2.63 49.89 18.27
N LYS A 729 1.47 50.32 17.75
CA LYS A 729 0.70 51.43 18.34
C LYS A 729 0.10 51.05 19.70
N PHE A 730 -0.10 49.76 19.94
CA PHE A 730 -0.75 49.25 21.14
C PHE A 730 0.27 48.71 22.13
N ASP A 731 0.06 48.99 23.42
CA ASP A 731 0.88 48.49 24.51
C ASP A 731 0.42 47.09 24.94
N ALA A 732 0.72 46.09 24.10
CA ALA A 732 0.38 44.70 24.40
C ALA A 732 1.19 44.18 25.61
N GLN A 733 0.54 43.43 26.50
CA GLN A 733 1.13 42.98 27.77
C GLN A 733 2.38 42.11 27.58
N ASP A 734 2.45 41.35 26.49
CA ASP A 734 3.55 40.47 26.15
C ASP A 734 4.80 41.22 25.66
N MET A 735 4.65 42.42 25.07
CA MET A 735 5.77 43.23 24.58
C MET A 735 6.79 43.57 25.68
N GLN A 736 6.35 43.72 26.94
CA GLN A 736 7.27 43.97 28.05
C GLN A 736 8.27 42.84 28.27
N LYS A 737 7.90 41.60 27.89
CA LYS A 737 8.67 40.37 28.06
C LYS A 737 9.52 40.03 26.84
N TRP A 738 9.39 40.76 25.73
CA TRP A 738 10.17 40.50 24.52
C TRP A 738 11.66 40.67 24.77
N ALA A 739 12.47 39.81 24.14
CA ALA A 739 13.92 39.80 24.31
C ALA A 739 14.55 41.11 23.81
N ALA A 740 15.66 41.51 24.44
CA ALA A 740 16.44 42.68 24.03
C ALA A 740 16.91 42.60 22.56
N GLU A 741 17.18 41.38 22.07
CA GLU A 741 17.57 41.13 20.69
C GLU A 741 16.45 41.48 19.69
N THR A 742 15.20 41.18 20.01
CA THR A 742 14.04 41.53 19.19
C THR A 742 13.93 43.04 19.04
N TRP A 743 14.11 43.79 20.13
CA TRP A 743 14.12 45.26 20.09
C TRP A 743 15.32 45.82 19.31
N ARG A 744 16.47 45.16 19.35
CA ARG A 744 17.64 45.52 18.54
C ARG A 744 17.33 45.36 17.04
N ILE A 745 16.78 44.22 16.65
CA ILE A 745 16.35 43.96 15.27
C ILE A 745 15.33 45.01 14.83
N LEU A 746 14.31 45.28 15.66
CA LEU A 746 13.30 46.28 15.33
C LEU A 746 13.91 47.68 15.16
N ASN A 747 14.83 48.12 16.02
CA ASN A 747 15.48 49.42 15.87
C ASN A 747 16.30 49.55 14.56
N ASP A 748 16.81 48.44 14.03
CA ASP A 748 17.55 48.41 12.77
C ASP A 748 16.68 48.12 11.54
N THR A 749 15.43 47.68 11.74
CA THR A 749 14.49 47.44 10.64
C THR A 749 13.94 48.76 10.05
N PRO A 750 13.76 48.83 8.72
CA PRO A 750 13.13 49.96 8.05
C PRO A 750 11.61 50.02 8.26
N PHE A 751 11.10 51.17 8.70
CA PHE A 751 9.68 51.43 8.95
C PHE A 751 9.05 52.28 7.84
N PRO A 752 7.77 52.05 7.51
CA PRO A 752 7.07 52.85 6.52
C PRO A 752 6.94 54.30 6.99
N LEU A 753 7.23 55.22 6.07
CA LEU A 753 7.15 56.66 6.29
C LEU A 753 5.75 57.17 5.95
N LYS A 754 5.30 58.19 6.70
CA LYS A 754 4.02 58.87 6.47
C LYS A 754 3.95 59.39 5.03
N ALA A 755 2.80 59.21 4.38
CA ALA A 755 2.55 59.83 3.09
C ALA A 755 2.65 61.36 3.19
N GLN A 756 3.23 62.01 2.19
CA GLN A 756 3.50 63.46 2.17
C GLN A 756 2.21 64.25 1.87
N ILE A 757 1.25 64.13 2.78
CA ILE A 757 -0.03 64.81 2.77
C ILE A 757 0.02 65.83 3.91
N GLY A 758 -0.04 67.11 3.58
CA GLY A 758 0.08 68.20 4.55
C GLY A 758 -0.02 69.57 3.89
N PRO A 759 0.16 70.65 4.66
CA PRO A 759 0.23 72.01 4.13
C PRO A 759 1.23 72.10 2.98
N SER A 760 0.86 72.80 1.90
CA SER A 760 1.61 72.71 0.65
C SER A 760 3.07 73.20 0.77
N HIS A 761 3.37 74.05 1.76
CA HIS A 761 4.74 74.52 2.05
C HIS A 761 5.68 73.42 2.55
N ARG A 762 5.16 72.35 3.19
CA ARG A 762 5.98 71.25 3.71
C ARG A 762 6.30 70.21 2.63
N VAL A 763 5.35 69.98 1.72
CA VAL A 763 5.33 68.80 0.83
C VAL A 763 6.63 68.69 0.03
N ALA A 764 7.07 69.76 -0.63
CA ALA A 764 8.26 69.73 -1.50
C ALA A 764 9.53 69.31 -0.74
N GLN A 765 9.79 69.92 0.41
CA GLN A 765 10.96 69.58 1.23
C GLN A 765 10.85 68.19 1.86
N MET A 766 9.66 67.80 2.34
CA MET A 766 9.45 66.44 2.85
C MET A 766 9.67 65.38 1.75
N ARG A 767 9.50 65.72 0.46
CA ARG A 767 9.92 64.86 -0.66
C ARG A 767 11.43 64.70 -0.73
N LEU A 768 12.15 65.81 -0.60
CA LEU A 768 13.62 65.81 -0.63
C LEU A 768 14.23 65.05 0.54
N VAL A 769 13.76 65.29 1.77
CA VAL A 769 14.25 64.65 3.00
C VAL A 769 14.02 63.14 2.98
N ARG A 770 12.87 62.71 2.48
CA ARG A 770 12.56 61.29 2.28
C ARG A 770 13.44 60.65 1.21
N GLY A 771 13.76 61.40 0.15
CA GLY A 771 14.44 60.90 -1.04
C GLY A 771 13.59 59.85 -1.78
N SER A 772 14.25 58.87 -2.39
CA SER A 772 13.59 57.81 -3.16
C SER A 772 12.99 56.70 -2.29
N SER A 773 13.32 56.61 -1.00
CA SER A 773 12.86 55.50 -0.15
C SER A 773 11.61 55.85 0.66
N ARG A 774 10.67 54.92 0.68
CA ARG A 774 9.43 54.93 1.45
C ARG A 774 9.58 54.38 2.85
N PHE A 775 10.78 53.94 3.21
CA PHE A 775 11.10 53.37 4.51
C PHE A 775 12.34 54.04 5.12
N ALA A 776 12.35 54.21 6.44
CA ALA A 776 13.54 54.62 7.16
C ALA A 776 13.69 53.88 8.48
N LYS A 777 14.94 53.74 8.94
CA LYS A 777 15.22 53.19 10.27
C LYS A 777 14.76 54.17 11.35
N PHE A 778 14.33 53.66 12.51
CA PHE A 778 13.89 54.47 13.65
C PHE A 778 14.86 55.59 14.04
N ARG A 779 16.18 55.33 14.03
CA ARG A 779 17.20 56.34 14.39
C ARG A 779 17.29 57.53 13.42
N LYS A 780 16.79 57.38 12.21
CA LYS A 780 16.83 58.40 11.15
C LYS A 780 15.49 59.09 10.95
N ALA A 781 14.44 58.70 11.67
CA ALA A 781 13.10 59.21 11.51
C ALA A 781 12.51 59.65 12.85
N VAL A 782 11.51 60.52 12.81
CA VAL A 782 10.80 60.98 14.01
C VAL A 782 9.35 60.51 13.99
N ILE A 783 8.75 60.39 15.17
CA ILE A 783 7.34 60.04 15.29
C ILE A 783 6.45 61.24 14.84
N PRO A 784 5.21 60.98 14.39
CA PRO A 784 4.29 62.02 13.93
C PRO A 784 4.07 63.20 14.88
N GLU A 785 4.19 62.98 16.20
CA GLU A 785 4.02 64.02 17.22
C GLU A 785 5.05 65.16 17.09
N TYR A 786 6.23 64.88 16.54
CA TYR A 786 7.30 65.86 16.34
C TYR A 786 7.40 66.36 14.89
N GLU A 787 6.37 66.14 14.07
CA GLU A 787 6.37 66.56 12.67
C GLU A 787 6.64 68.07 12.54
N ASN A 788 5.93 68.90 13.29
CA ASN A 788 6.00 70.37 13.22
C ASN A 788 7.39 70.93 13.55
N VAL A 789 8.27 70.16 14.20
CA VAL A 789 9.60 70.63 14.64
C VAL A 789 10.77 70.01 13.87
N ALA A 790 10.49 69.08 12.95
CA ALA A 790 11.54 68.29 12.29
C ALA A 790 11.25 67.93 10.83
N TRP A 791 10.08 68.27 10.26
CA TRP A 791 9.70 67.87 8.90
C TRP A 791 10.68 68.26 7.80
N SER A 792 11.46 69.34 7.99
CA SER A 792 12.45 69.79 6.99
C SER A 792 13.79 69.08 7.07
N GLN A 793 14.06 68.35 8.16
CA GLN A 793 15.36 67.72 8.45
C GLN A 793 15.29 66.20 8.60
N CYS A 794 14.12 65.65 8.97
CA CYS A 794 13.95 64.22 9.22
C CYS A 794 12.68 63.66 8.58
N PRO A 795 12.72 62.43 8.04
CA PRO A 795 11.52 61.72 7.61
C PRO A 795 10.61 61.40 8.80
N ILE A 796 9.30 61.39 8.55
CA ILE A 796 8.27 61.14 9.57
C ILE A 796 7.74 59.72 9.43
N LEU A 797 7.71 58.98 10.53
CA LEU A 797 7.15 57.62 10.55
C LEU A 797 5.62 57.64 10.31
N SER A 798 5.09 56.60 9.68
CA SER A 798 3.63 56.43 9.48
C SER A 798 2.88 56.09 10.78
N ILE A 799 3.59 55.62 11.81
CA ILE A 799 3.02 55.15 13.06
C ILE A 799 3.53 55.98 14.24
N THR A 800 2.66 56.13 15.25
CA THR A 800 3.03 56.61 16.60
C THR A 800 3.06 55.38 17.51
N PRO A 801 4.25 54.88 17.90
CA PRO A 801 4.35 53.69 18.76
C PRO A 801 3.75 53.92 20.16
N GLY A 802 3.29 52.84 20.80
CA GLY A 802 2.81 52.85 22.18
C GLY A 802 3.93 53.14 23.20
N ARG A 803 3.57 53.37 24.47
CA ARG A 803 4.51 53.78 25.52
C ARG A 803 5.59 52.73 25.79
N ILE A 804 5.23 51.44 25.76
CA ILE A 804 6.17 50.33 25.95
C ILE A 804 7.21 50.36 24.84
N VAL A 805 6.76 50.49 23.59
CA VAL A 805 7.62 50.51 22.41
C VAL A 805 8.55 51.73 22.45
N LEU A 806 8.01 52.92 22.75
CA LEU A 806 8.80 54.16 22.88
C LEU A 806 9.90 54.06 23.95
N SER A 807 9.63 53.36 25.07
CA SER A 807 10.65 53.14 26.12
C SER A 807 11.84 52.28 25.68
N ARG A 808 11.67 51.49 24.60
CA ARG A 808 12.68 50.59 24.05
C ARG A 808 13.36 51.13 22.78
N ILE A 809 12.83 52.20 22.20
CA ILE A 809 13.40 52.88 21.03
C ILE A 809 14.39 53.95 21.47
N SER A 810 15.50 54.10 20.73
CA SER A 810 16.48 55.16 20.94
C SER A 810 15.84 56.56 20.85
N SER A 811 16.16 57.44 21.80
CA SER A 811 15.64 58.81 21.87
C SER A 811 14.11 58.93 21.96
N GLN A 812 13.39 57.83 22.25
CA GLN A 812 11.92 57.80 22.33
C GLN A 812 11.23 58.38 21.09
N GLY A 813 11.86 58.30 19.91
CA GLY A 813 11.35 58.87 18.67
C GLY A 813 11.44 60.40 18.55
N ALA A 814 12.04 61.09 19.53
CA ALA A 814 12.19 62.55 19.55
C ALA A 814 13.42 63.03 18.76
N PRO A 815 13.34 64.19 18.06
CA PRO A 815 14.48 64.79 17.38
C PRO A 815 15.50 65.35 18.38
N SER A 816 16.78 65.32 18.02
CA SER A 816 17.80 66.02 18.80
C SER A 816 17.60 67.54 18.76
N THR A 817 18.08 68.26 19.78
CA THR A 817 18.04 69.74 19.81
C THR A 817 18.75 70.34 18.59
N LYS A 818 19.81 69.70 18.10
CA LYS A 818 20.50 70.09 16.86
C LYS A 818 19.57 70.02 15.63
N ILE A 819 18.82 68.94 15.47
CA ILE A 819 17.87 68.78 14.35
C ILE A 819 16.81 69.88 14.37
N VAL A 820 16.30 70.25 15.55
CA VAL A 820 15.28 71.31 15.68
C VAL A 820 15.87 72.70 15.41
N LEU A 821 17.15 72.92 15.73
CA LEU A 821 17.86 74.15 15.35
C LEU A 821 18.09 74.24 13.84
N ASP A 822 18.56 73.15 13.23
CA ASP A 822 18.71 73.04 11.78
C ASP A 822 17.34 73.25 11.08
N HIS A 823 16.25 72.78 11.69
CA HIS A 823 14.89 73.04 11.23
C HIS A 823 14.52 74.53 11.28
N LEU A 824 14.79 75.23 12.40
CA LEU A 824 14.56 76.67 12.51
C LEU A 824 15.41 77.49 11.55
N MET A 825 16.68 77.12 11.35
CA MET A 825 17.54 77.76 10.36
C MET A 825 16.97 77.58 8.95
N PHE A 826 16.54 76.36 8.60
CA PHE A 826 15.87 76.10 7.33
C PHE A 826 14.61 76.98 7.16
N LEU A 827 13.79 77.11 8.20
CA LEU A 827 12.60 77.98 8.15
C LEU A 827 13.03 79.43 7.93
N SER A 828 13.97 79.94 8.71
CA SER A 828 14.49 81.29 8.51
C SER A 828 15.01 81.51 7.07
N GLU A 829 15.83 80.62 6.54
CA GLU A 829 16.41 80.75 5.19
C GLU A 829 15.37 80.67 4.08
N ASN A 830 14.33 79.86 4.25
CA ASN A 830 13.27 79.66 3.26
C ASN A 830 12.06 80.60 3.44
N ARG A 831 12.16 81.59 4.33
CA ARG A 831 11.07 82.54 4.60
C ARG A 831 10.56 83.26 3.36
N LEU A 832 11.43 83.55 2.38
CA LEU A 832 11.06 84.25 1.14
C LEU A 832 10.18 83.41 0.20
N ASN A 833 10.16 82.09 0.37
CA ASN A 833 9.36 81.16 -0.44
C ASN A 833 7.93 80.98 0.12
N VAL A 834 7.60 81.61 1.24
CA VAL A 834 6.31 81.48 1.90
C VAL A 834 5.27 82.39 1.25
N GLN A 835 4.15 81.81 0.83
CA GLN A 835 3.00 82.55 0.33
C GLN A 835 2.10 83.02 1.49
N LYS A 836 1.33 84.08 1.29
CA LYS A 836 0.54 84.74 2.34
C LYS A 836 -0.34 83.76 3.15
N HIS A 837 -1.10 82.90 2.49
CA HIS A 837 -1.98 81.90 3.12
C HIS A 837 -1.25 80.75 3.84
N HIS A 838 0.07 80.66 3.72
CA HIS A 838 0.89 79.68 4.45
C HIS A 838 1.55 80.28 5.69
N ILE A 839 1.48 81.59 5.91
CA ILE A 839 2.16 82.27 7.03
C ILE A 839 1.69 81.69 8.37
N SER A 840 0.39 81.54 8.59
CA SER A 840 -0.13 81.03 9.87
C SER A 840 0.35 79.60 10.20
N PRO A 841 0.21 78.59 9.31
CA PRO A 841 0.82 77.27 9.51
C PRO A 841 2.34 77.30 9.71
N TYR A 842 3.03 78.25 9.08
CA TYR A 842 4.48 78.42 9.22
C TYR A 842 4.87 78.93 10.61
N ILE A 843 4.15 79.92 11.13
CA ILE A 843 4.34 80.45 12.48
C ILE A 843 4.07 79.36 13.53
N GLN A 844 3.10 78.48 13.30
CA GLN A 844 2.84 77.33 14.18
C GLN A 844 4.05 76.37 14.25
N ASP A 845 4.72 76.12 13.13
CA ASP A 845 5.95 75.30 13.09
C ASP A 845 7.08 75.97 13.90
N VAL A 846 7.28 77.27 13.71
CA VAL A 846 8.26 78.06 14.47
C VAL A 846 7.96 78.04 15.97
N LYS A 847 6.70 78.26 16.35
CA LYS A 847 6.24 78.24 17.75
C LYS A 847 6.45 76.88 18.39
N ALA A 848 6.12 75.80 17.69
CA ALA A 848 6.35 74.43 18.16
C ALA A 848 7.85 74.16 18.37
N ALA A 849 8.71 74.64 17.48
CA ALA A 849 10.15 74.48 17.60
C ALA A 849 10.70 75.27 18.82
N TYR A 850 10.24 76.50 19.07
CA TYR A 850 10.62 77.26 20.27
C TYR A 850 10.14 76.58 21.56
N GLN A 851 8.90 76.08 21.60
CA GLN A 851 8.38 75.33 22.74
C GLN A 851 9.22 74.08 23.03
N TYR A 852 9.63 73.36 21.97
CA TYR A 852 10.49 72.19 22.10
C TYR A 852 11.88 72.56 22.65
N LEU A 853 12.50 73.61 22.11
CA LEU A 853 13.81 74.07 22.58
C LEU A 853 13.76 74.61 24.01
N GLN A 854 12.71 75.33 24.39
CA GLN A 854 12.53 75.83 25.76
C GLN A 854 12.40 74.67 26.76
N LYS A 855 11.65 73.62 26.41
CA LYS A 855 11.54 72.40 27.23
C LYS A 855 12.88 71.67 27.37
N ASN A 856 13.72 71.71 26.34
CA ASN A 856 15.02 71.01 26.29
C ASN A 856 16.23 71.94 26.37
N LYS A 857 16.10 73.12 27.00
CA LYS A 857 17.11 74.19 26.98
C LYS A 857 18.50 73.79 27.48
N ASN A 858 18.55 72.81 28.39
CA ASN A 858 19.80 72.32 28.98
C ASN A 858 20.60 71.41 28.02
N SER A 859 19.97 70.87 26.98
CA SER A 859 20.58 69.92 26.03
C SER A 859 21.12 70.60 24.76
N ILE A 860 21.19 71.94 24.75
CA ILE A 860 21.65 72.73 23.61
C ILE A 860 23.16 72.92 23.73
N VAL A 861 23.92 72.26 22.85
CA VAL A 861 25.39 72.19 22.92
C VAL A 861 26.08 73.41 22.29
N SER A 862 25.49 74.01 21.26
CA SER A 862 26.05 75.17 20.54
C SER A 862 25.01 76.27 20.37
N LYS A 863 25.36 77.51 20.72
CA LYS A 863 24.49 78.69 20.63
C LYS A 863 25.14 79.71 19.69
N ASP A 864 24.75 79.68 18.43
CA ASP A 864 25.14 80.73 17.50
C ASP A 864 24.26 81.96 17.71
N ARG A 865 24.86 83.03 18.24
CA ARG A 865 24.14 84.28 18.54
C ARG A 865 23.79 85.07 17.29
N LYS A 866 24.50 84.84 16.18
CA LYS A 866 24.33 85.56 14.89
C LYS A 866 23.33 84.89 13.96
N ALA A 867 22.93 83.66 14.25
CA ALA A 867 21.90 82.97 13.47
C ALA A 867 20.55 83.70 13.60
N LYS A 868 19.94 84.03 12.46
CA LYS A 868 18.64 84.73 12.40
C LYS A 868 17.48 83.77 12.64
N ILE A 869 17.40 83.20 13.84
CA ILE A 869 16.42 82.15 14.17
C ILE A 869 15.19 82.67 14.94
N TRP A 870 15.15 83.95 15.31
CA TRP A 870 14.09 84.54 16.13
C TRP A 870 13.09 85.32 15.27
N LEU A 871 11.85 84.84 15.17
CA LEU A 871 10.76 85.55 14.49
C LEU A 871 10.15 86.59 15.45
N ASN A 872 10.43 87.87 15.24
CA ASN A 872 10.02 88.96 16.12
C ASN A 872 8.77 89.67 15.59
N ILE A 873 7.57 89.24 16.00
CA ILE A 873 6.26 89.75 15.52
C ILE A 873 5.32 90.08 16.69
N GLU A 874 4.34 90.96 16.46
CA GLU A 874 3.35 91.39 17.48
C GLU A 874 2.14 90.48 17.64
N ALA A 875 1.75 89.72 16.62
CA ALA A 875 0.59 88.85 16.67
C ALA A 875 0.73 87.71 15.67
N GLU A 876 0.09 86.57 15.94
CA GLU A 876 0.10 85.39 15.07
C GLU A 876 -0.92 85.49 13.91
N ASP A 877 -1.65 86.61 13.80
CA ASP A 877 -2.75 86.79 12.84
C ASP A 877 -2.25 87.16 11.43
N GLU A 878 -2.61 86.34 10.45
CA GLU A 878 -2.28 86.51 9.04
C GLU A 878 -2.81 87.83 8.45
N HIS A 879 -3.91 88.36 9.01
CA HIS A 879 -4.48 89.63 8.55
C HIS A 879 -3.66 90.85 8.96
N THR A 880 -2.85 90.71 10.02
CA THR A 880 -2.03 91.81 10.56
C THR A 880 -0.63 91.84 9.97
N ILE A 881 -0.12 90.73 9.43
CA ILE A 881 1.26 90.61 8.96
C ILE A 881 1.34 90.80 7.44
N THR A 882 2.13 91.78 7.00
CA THR A 882 2.53 91.93 5.59
C THR A 882 3.64 90.94 5.23
N LEU A 883 3.76 90.56 3.95
CA LEU A 883 4.81 89.63 3.50
C LEU A 883 6.21 90.21 3.73
N GLU A 884 6.42 91.49 3.37
CA GLU A 884 7.69 92.19 3.61
C GLU A 884 7.99 92.27 5.12
N GLY A 885 6.99 92.62 5.94
CA GLY A 885 7.13 92.64 7.39
C GLY A 885 7.53 91.28 7.96
N PHE A 886 6.92 90.19 7.48
CA PHE A 886 7.29 88.83 7.90
C PHE A 886 8.74 88.48 7.55
N PHE A 887 9.22 88.84 6.36
CA PHE A 887 10.57 88.53 5.92
C PHE A 887 11.65 89.23 6.74
N ASP A 888 11.40 90.47 7.15
CA ASP A 888 12.33 91.31 7.93
C ASP A 888 12.23 91.09 9.45
N SER A 889 11.20 90.40 9.90
CA SER A 889 10.97 90.08 11.32
C SER A 889 11.95 89.04 11.90
N TRP A 890 12.73 88.34 11.07
CA TRP A 890 13.71 87.36 11.52
C TRP A 890 15.00 88.03 12.02
N LYS A 891 15.25 87.93 13.33
CA LYS A 891 16.38 88.56 14.03
C LYS A 891 17.35 87.54 14.62
N CYS A 892 18.59 87.96 14.84
CA CYS A 892 19.55 87.18 15.62
C CYS A 892 19.48 87.55 17.11
N SER A 893 20.19 86.81 17.96
CA SER A 893 20.14 87.04 19.42
C SER A 893 20.79 88.36 19.82
N GLU A 894 21.72 88.87 19.00
CA GLU A 894 22.43 90.14 19.24
C GLU A 894 21.59 91.38 18.88
N ASP A 895 20.55 91.20 18.06
CA ASP A 895 19.66 92.28 17.61
C ASP A 895 18.41 92.39 18.50
N LEU A 896 18.32 91.62 19.58
CA LEU A 896 17.17 91.56 20.47
C LEU A 896 17.53 91.92 21.90
N CYS A 897 16.57 92.53 22.61
CA CYS A 897 16.64 92.73 24.05
C CYS A 897 15.28 92.50 24.71
N LEU A 898 15.30 92.22 26.01
CA LEU A 898 14.11 92.03 26.84
C LEU A 898 13.86 93.28 27.71
N ASN A 899 12.61 93.50 28.12
CA ASN A 899 12.17 94.60 29.00
C ASN A 899 12.35 96.04 28.45
N ARG A 900 12.59 96.20 27.14
CA ARG A 900 12.62 97.49 26.46
C ARG A 900 11.20 97.90 26.04
N LYS A 901 10.79 99.15 26.36
CA LYS A 901 9.42 99.68 26.13
C LYS A 901 9.25 100.49 24.83
N TYR A 902 10.31 100.63 24.04
CA TYR A 902 10.35 101.50 22.87
C TYR A 902 11.13 100.82 21.74
N THR A 903 10.82 101.13 20.48
CA THR A 903 11.26 100.38 19.29
C THR A 903 12.37 101.05 18.48
N SER A 904 12.81 102.26 18.86
CA SER A 904 13.94 102.93 18.21
C SER A 904 15.24 102.11 18.32
N GLY A 905 16.26 102.47 17.53
CA GLY A 905 17.59 101.84 17.64
C GLY A 905 17.74 100.51 16.92
N ILE A 906 18.96 99.98 16.94
CA ILE A 906 19.34 98.76 16.21
C ILE A 906 18.89 97.52 16.98
N VAL A 907 19.02 97.52 18.31
CA VAL A 907 18.64 96.40 19.17
C VAL A 907 17.14 96.45 19.44
N GLN A 908 16.36 95.63 18.78
CA GLN A 908 14.91 95.65 18.88
C GLN A 908 14.40 95.00 20.19
N PRO A 909 13.28 95.46 20.76
CA PRO A 909 12.61 94.73 21.83
C PRO A 909 12.06 93.40 21.32
N ALA A 910 12.11 92.36 22.15
CA ALA A 910 11.35 91.14 21.90
C ALA A 910 9.84 91.44 21.97
N LEU A 911 9.15 91.27 20.86
CA LEU A 911 7.72 91.54 20.70
C LEU A 911 6.87 90.41 21.30
N SER A 912 5.55 90.64 21.38
CA SER A 912 4.62 89.81 22.15
C SER A 912 4.73 88.30 21.86
N PHE A 913 5.03 87.90 20.62
CA PHE A 913 5.19 86.51 20.22
C PHE A 913 6.41 85.83 20.85
N LEU A 914 7.49 86.58 21.06
CA LEU A 914 8.74 86.08 21.65
C LEU A 914 8.76 86.14 23.18
N ILE A 915 7.91 86.98 23.81
CA ILE A 915 7.85 87.14 25.27
C ILE A 915 7.66 85.81 26.02
N PRO A 916 6.76 84.88 25.62
CA PRO A 916 6.61 83.57 26.27
C PRO A 916 7.88 82.70 26.25
N PHE A 917 8.84 83.03 25.39
CA PHE A 917 10.11 82.35 25.21
C PHE A 917 11.31 83.12 25.82
N ALA A 918 11.06 84.13 26.68
CA ALA A 918 12.11 84.87 27.37
C ALA A 918 13.16 83.99 28.07
N PRO A 919 12.80 82.89 28.79
CA PRO A 919 13.80 82.00 29.38
C PRO A 919 14.71 81.32 28.35
N LEU A 920 14.19 81.01 27.16
CA LEU A 920 14.97 80.46 26.06
C LEU A 920 15.87 81.54 25.44
N LEU A 921 15.36 82.74 25.20
CA LEU A 921 16.12 83.88 24.67
C LEU A 921 17.31 84.26 25.57
N GLU A 922 17.07 84.34 26.88
CA GLU A 922 18.12 84.57 27.89
C GLU A 922 19.21 83.49 27.80
N SER A 923 18.81 82.23 27.61
CA SER A 923 19.77 81.13 27.46
C SER A 923 20.62 81.30 26.19
N TYR A 924 20.12 81.94 25.13
CA TYR A 924 20.86 82.26 23.91
C TYR A 924 21.65 83.59 24.00
N GLY A 925 21.61 84.27 25.14
CA GLY A 925 22.40 85.47 25.40
C GLY A 925 21.70 86.78 25.05
N VAL A 926 20.37 86.77 24.88
CA VAL A 926 19.56 88.00 24.79
C VAL A 926 19.53 88.66 26.16
N GLU A 927 19.91 89.93 26.24
CA GLU A 927 20.05 90.66 27.51
C GLU A 927 18.78 91.44 27.87
N LYS A 928 18.55 91.65 29.17
CA LYS A 928 17.45 92.48 29.70
C LYS A 928 17.93 93.91 29.85
N VAL A 929 17.19 94.87 29.31
CA VAL A 929 17.41 96.29 29.58
C VAL A 929 17.01 96.58 31.01
N VAL A 930 17.93 97.13 31.79
CA VAL A 930 17.69 97.65 33.14
C VAL A 930 17.32 99.12 33.01
N PRO A 931 16.09 99.53 33.40
CA PRO A 931 15.68 100.93 33.32
C PRO A 931 16.51 101.81 34.27
N PRO A 932 16.58 103.14 34.03
CA PRO A 932 17.25 104.05 34.94
C PRO A 932 16.59 104.03 36.33
N LEU A 933 17.40 103.94 37.39
CA LEU A 933 16.92 103.94 38.78
C LEU A 933 16.44 105.35 39.15
N GLN A 934 15.13 105.57 39.20
CA GLN A 934 14.56 106.79 39.76
C GLN A 934 14.56 106.74 41.28
N LEU A 935 15.48 107.46 41.93
CA LEU A 935 15.34 107.81 43.34
C LEU A 935 14.32 108.96 43.43
N VAL A 936 13.15 108.73 44.02
CA VAL A 936 12.16 109.79 44.24
C VAL A 936 12.55 110.56 45.49
N GLU A 937 13.29 111.66 45.33
CA GLU A 937 13.37 112.71 46.34
C GLU A 937 12.48 113.87 45.91
N THR A 938 11.23 113.86 46.36
CA THR A 938 10.36 115.03 46.31
C THR A 938 10.85 116.05 47.35
N ILE A 939 11.74 116.95 46.95
CA ILE A 939 12.04 118.14 47.74
C ILE A 939 10.97 119.18 47.39
N GLU A 940 9.96 119.29 48.26
CA GLU A 940 9.03 120.43 48.25
C GLU A 940 9.81 121.68 48.64
N PHE A 941 10.01 122.60 47.69
CA PHE A 941 10.59 123.91 47.99
C PHE A 941 9.52 124.86 48.55
N GLU A 942 9.87 125.53 49.64
CA GLU A 942 9.00 126.39 50.45
C GLU A 942 8.27 127.48 49.65
N ASN A 943 6.99 127.66 50.00
CA ASN A 943 6.05 128.66 49.50
C ASN A 943 6.61 130.09 49.62
N ARG A 944 7.27 130.57 48.56
CA ARG A 944 7.50 132.01 48.34
C ARG A 944 6.18 132.65 47.92
N SER A 945 5.47 133.27 48.86
CA SER A 945 4.30 134.17 48.68
C SER A 945 3.52 134.03 47.35
N GLU A 946 2.73 132.95 47.19
CA GLU A 946 2.02 132.64 45.93
C GLU A 946 1.20 133.80 45.35
N ILE A 947 0.62 134.63 46.21
CA ILE A 947 -0.17 135.82 45.83
C ILE A 947 0.70 136.84 45.07
N LEU A 948 1.92 137.09 45.55
CA LEU A 948 2.84 138.06 44.95
C LEU A 948 3.37 137.55 43.61
N PHE A 949 3.79 136.28 43.55
CA PHE A 949 4.23 135.66 42.30
C PHE A 949 3.10 135.51 41.28
N ALA A 950 1.85 135.27 41.71
CA ALA A 950 0.70 135.30 40.82
C ALA A 950 0.48 136.69 40.20
N ALA A 951 0.67 137.76 40.98
CA ALA A 951 0.62 139.12 40.47
C ALA A 951 1.75 139.42 39.46
N PHE A 952 2.99 139.01 39.74
CA PHE A 952 4.11 139.19 38.80
C PHE A 952 3.95 138.37 37.52
N ARG A 953 3.42 137.14 37.60
CA ARG A 953 3.04 136.35 36.41
C ARG A 953 2.04 137.08 35.56
N ARG A 954 0.97 137.62 36.17
CA ARG A 954 -0.03 138.41 35.48
C ARG A 954 0.58 139.66 34.83
N PHE A 955 1.43 140.39 35.53
CA PHE A 955 2.11 141.56 34.95
C PHE A 955 2.96 141.20 33.74
N ARG A 956 3.67 140.07 33.79
CA ARG A 956 4.45 139.60 32.65
C ARG A 956 3.58 139.18 31.46
N GLN A 957 2.48 138.47 31.70
CA GLN A 957 1.52 138.09 30.64
C GLN A 957 0.85 139.32 30.00
N GLU A 958 0.57 140.36 30.79
CA GLU A 958 -0.02 141.62 30.33
C GLU A 958 1.04 142.60 29.76
N GLY A 959 2.33 142.27 29.79
CA GLY A 959 3.42 143.13 29.32
C GLY A 959 3.62 144.41 30.16
N LYS A 960 3.21 144.41 31.43
CA LYS A 960 3.24 145.58 32.32
C LYS A 960 4.53 145.61 33.14
N PHE A 961 4.99 146.83 33.44
CA PHE A 961 6.11 147.13 34.34
C PHE A 961 7.49 146.57 33.93
N PHE A 962 7.67 146.18 32.66
CA PHE A 962 8.98 145.80 32.15
C PHE A 962 9.96 146.97 32.18
N ASP A 963 11.11 146.73 32.79
CA ASP A 963 12.25 147.64 32.92
C ASP A 963 13.51 147.10 32.21
N ILE A 964 13.42 145.90 31.62
CA ILE A 964 14.44 145.29 30.77
C ILE A 964 13.84 144.44 29.64
N PHE A 965 14.50 144.41 28.49
CA PHE A 965 14.18 143.61 27.33
C PHE A 965 15.40 142.79 26.88
N PHE A 966 15.18 141.58 26.37
CA PHE A 966 16.21 140.70 25.83
C PHE A 966 15.95 140.42 24.36
N GLU A 967 16.93 140.63 23.49
CA GLU A 967 16.86 140.28 22.08
C GLU A 967 17.56 138.93 21.86
N VAL A 968 16.84 137.95 21.31
CA VAL A 968 17.33 136.59 21.04
C VAL A 968 16.64 136.03 19.79
N GLU A 969 17.39 135.50 18.83
CA GLU A 969 16.87 135.04 17.51
C GLU A 969 15.94 136.08 16.83
N GLY A 970 16.26 137.37 16.95
CA GLY A 970 15.43 138.47 16.42
C GLY A 970 14.09 138.69 17.14
N GLN A 971 13.84 137.98 18.25
CA GLN A 971 12.68 138.17 19.12
C GLN A 971 13.04 139.03 20.33
N VAL A 972 12.14 139.92 20.74
CA VAL A 972 12.33 140.79 21.91
C VAL A 972 11.45 140.30 23.07
N LEU A 973 12.08 139.87 24.16
CA LEU A 973 11.46 139.32 25.36
C LEU A 973 11.54 140.32 26.52
N GLY A 974 10.41 140.85 26.97
CA GLY A 974 10.34 141.77 28.11
C GLY A 974 10.33 141.06 29.47
N SER A 975 10.97 141.65 30.48
CA SER A 975 11.01 141.13 31.85
C SER A 975 11.21 142.24 32.90
N HIS A 976 11.27 141.85 34.16
CA HIS A 976 11.46 142.71 35.32
C HIS A 976 12.85 142.45 35.94
N LYS A 977 13.74 143.45 35.98
CA LYS A 977 15.12 143.34 36.51
C LYS A 977 15.13 142.77 37.92
N VAL A 978 14.25 143.26 38.79
CA VAL A 978 14.15 142.82 40.19
C VAL A 978 13.77 141.34 40.32
N ILE A 979 12.91 140.82 39.45
CA ILE A 979 12.46 139.42 39.51
C ILE A 979 13.56 138.48 39.01
N LEU A 980 14.22 138.85 37.91
CA LEU A 980 15.36 138.11 37.38
C LEU A 980 16.54 138.11 38.37
N ALA A 981 16.88 139.27 38.95
CA ALA A 981 17.92 139.39 39.97
C ALA A 981 17.60 138.59 41.23
N ALA A 982 16.35 138.62 41.71
CA ALA A 982 15.95 137.83 42.87
C ALA A 982 16.00 136.31 42.64
N ALA A 983 15.90 135.88 41.38
CA ALA A 983 15.95 134.47 41.02
C ALA A 983 17.36 133.96 40.71
N SER A 984 18.30 134.83 40.33
CA SER A 984 19.66 134.44 39.99
C SER A 984 20.69 135.55 40.23
N VAL A 985 21.79 135.15 40.86
CA VAL A 985 22.99 135.97 41.10
C VAL A 985 23.62 136.47 39.78
N TYR A 986 23.45 135.73 38.68
CA TYR A 986 23.92 136.17 37.35
C TYR A 986 23.22 137.47 36.94
N PHE A 987 21.89 137.51 37.02
CA PHE A 987 21.12 138.71 36.69
C PHE A 987 21.29 139.80 37.74
N GLU A 988 21.40 139.45 39.02
CA GLU A 988 21.71 140.42 40.09
C GLU A 988 23.03 141.15 39.80
N THR A 989 24.09 140.40 39.49
CA THR A 989 25.41 140.97 39.18
C THR A 989 25.37 141.81 37.90
N MET A 990 24.66 141.33 36.87
CA MET A 990 24.47 142.04 35.60
C MET A 990 23.78 143.40 35.80
N PHE A 991 22.77 143.47 36.67
CA PHE A 991 21.99 144.70 36.87
C PHE A 991 22.53 145.63 37.96
N SER A 992 23.22 145.11 38.97
CA SER A 992 23.77 145.91 40.09
C SER A 992 25.25 146.29 39.92
N GLY A 993 25.97 145.63 39.00
CA GLY A 993 27.38 145.90 38.76
C GLY A 993 27.65 147.15 37.92
N GLN A 994 28.93 147.50 37.76
CA GLN A 994 29.40 148.65 36.97
C GLN A 994 29.62 148.32 35.47
N TRP A 995 28.85 147.36 34.94
CA TRP A 995 28.96 146.88 33.56
C TRP A 995 28.00 147.66 32.66
N LYS A 996 28.16 147.58 31.32
CA LYS A 996 27.29 148.34 30.39
C LYS A 996 25.82 147.92 30.54
N GLU A 997 25.61 146.64 30.78
CA GLU A 997 24.33 145.96 30.95
C GLU A 997 23.49 146.55 32.10
N SER A 998 24.10 147.13 33.14
CA SER A 998 23.35 147.71 34.26
C SER A 998 22.53 148.93 33.84
N THR A 999 23.03 149.71 32.87
CA THR A 999 22.37 150.91 32.33
C THR A 999 21.52 150.66 31.09
N LEU A 1000 21.69 149.52 30.41
CA LEU A 1000 20.95 149.20 29.20
C LEU A 1000 19.49 148.82 29.52
N LYS A 1001 18.60 149.14 28.56
CA LYS A 1001 17.19 148.71 28.55
C LYS A 1001 16.97 147.47 27.69
N VAL A 1002 17.86 147.20 26.73
CA VAL A 1002 17.82 146.03 25.84
C VAL A 1002 19.15 145.32 25.94
N ILE A 1003 19.13 144.02 26.22
CA ILE A 1003 20.29 143.14 26.30
C ILE A 1003 20.22 142.16 25.13
N GLN A 1004 21.28 142.09 24.33
CA GLN A 1004 21.39 141.08 23.27
C GLN A 1004 21.95 139.79 23.86
N LEU A 1005 21.22 138.69 23.69
CA LEU A 1005 21.68 137.35 24.07
C LEU A 1005 22.39 136.68 22.90
N SER A 1006 23.18 135.63 23.18
CA SER A 1006 23.88 134.87 22.13
C SER A 1006 22.90 134.31 21.10
N ASP A 1007 23.28 134.33 19.83
CA ASP A 1007 22.52 133.72 18.73
C ASP A 1007 22.41 132.19 18.88
N ASP A 1008 23.26 131.57 19.71
CA ASP A 1008 23.19 130.14 20.04
C ASP A 1008 21.98 129.79 20.91
N PHE A 1009 21.34 130.78 21.54
CA PHE A 1009 20.19 130.54 22.41
C PHE A 1009 18.89 130.53 21.63
N LYS A 1010 18.08 129.48 21.81
CA LYS A 1010 16.73 129.45 21.25
C LYS A 1010 15.80 130.37 22.03
N ALA A 1011 15.04 131.22 21.34
CA ALA A 1011 14.09 132.13 21.96
C ALA A 1011 13.06 131.37 22.81
N SER A 1012 12.64 130.18 22.38
CA SER A 1012 11.75 129.28 23.12
C SER A 1012 12.36 128.77 24.43
N THR A 1013 13.66 128.44 24.44
CA THR A 1013 14.39 127.99 25.63
C THR A 1013 14.54 129.13 26.63
N VAL A 1014 14.91 130.33 26.16
CA VAL A 1014 14.99 131.54 27.00
C VAL A 1014 13.63 131.87 27.62
N LEU A 1015 12.56 131.82 26.81
CA LEU A 1015 11.19 132.06 27.28
C LEU A 1015 10.79 131.06 28.37
N ALA A 1016 11.07 129.76 28.18
CA ALA A 1016 10.77 128.72 29.15
C ALA A 1016 11.49 128.93 30.50
N ILE A 1017 12.76 129.35 30.46
CA ILE A 1017 13.53 129.67 31.67
C ILE A 1017 12.96 130.89 32.38
N PHE A 1018 12.60 131.94 31.63
CA PHE A 1018 11.92 133.07 32.23
C PHE A 1018 10.58 132.62 32.84
N ASP A 1019 9.77 131.83 32.15
CA ASP A 1019 8.50 131.32 32.68
C ASP A 1019 8.70 130.52 33.97
N TYR A 1020 9.79 129.75 34.06
CA TYR A 1020 10.20 129.11 35.30
C TYR A 1020 10.49 130.14 36.40
N ILE A 1021 11.25 131.21 36.14
CA ILE A 1021 11.56 132.24 37.14
C ILE A 1021 10.29 132.85 37.75
N TYR A 1022 9.23 133.03 36.96
CA TYR A 1022 7.98 133.63 37.45
C TYR A 1022 7.00 132.60 38.03
N SER A 1023 7.09 131.33 37.62
CA SER A 1023 6.13 130.29 38.01
C SER A 1023 6.66 129.30 39.05
N GLY A 1024 7.96 129.13 39.14
CA GLY A 1024 8.65 128.05 39.87
C GLY A 1024 8.45 126.66 39.26
N LYS A 1025 7.77 126.56 38.10
CA LYS A 1025 7.32 125.31 37.49
C LYS A 1025 8.01 125.10 36.15
N ILE A 1026 8.44 123.87 35.91
CA ILE A 1026 8.93 123.42 34.60
C ILE A 1026 7.73 122.82 33.84
N PRO A 1027 7.58 123.05 32.52
CA PRO A 1027 6.55 122.39 31.74
C PRO A 1027 6.63 120.86 31.89
N ALA A 1028 5.48 120.22 32.12
CA ALA A 1028 5.40 118.77 32.18
C ALA A 1028 5.79 118.16 30.82
N LEU A 1029 6.53 117.05 30.84
CA LEU A 1029 6.79 116.27 29.63
C LEU A 1029 5.46 115.80 29.04
N ASP A 1030 5.14 116.23 27.83
CA ASP A 1030 4.08 115.58 27.05
C ASP A 1030 4.62 114.24 26.56
N GLN A 1031 4.08 113.16 27.10
CA GLN A 1031 4.45 111.79 26.70
C GLN A 1031 4.13 111.48 25.23
N LYS A 1032 3.35 112.35 24.54
CA LYS A 1032 2.98 112.22 23.13
C LYS A 1032 3.77 113.13 22.18
N ALA A 1033 4.55 114.09 22.68
CA ALA A 1033 5.36 114.95 21.83
C ALA A 1033 6.56 114.17 21.23
N GLU A 1034 7.03 114.58 20.05
CA GLU A 1034 8.23 114.00 19.43
C GLU A 1034 9.39 114.00 20.43
N ALA A 1035 9.84 112.80 20.80
CA ALA A 1035 10.80 112.60 21.87
C ALA A 1035 12.13 113.32 21.61
N GLU A 1036 12.55 113.44 20.35
CA GLU A 1036 13.78 114.14 19.95
C GLU A 1036 13.68 115.67 20.15
N GLY A 1037 12.58 116.29 19.75
CA GLY A 1037 12.40 117.74 19.93
C GLY A 1037 12.36 118.14 21.41
N THR A 1038 11.67 117.35 22.23
CA THR A 1038 11.59 117.56 23.68
C THR A 1038 12.92 117.31 24.38
N TYR A 1039 13.67 116.30 23.91
CA TYR A 1039 15.01 115.97 24.37
C TYR A 1039 16.00 117.12 24.18
N HIS A 1040 16.15 117.60 22.94
CA HIS A 1040 17.07 118.70 22.64
C HIS A 1040 16.69 119.97 23.41
N HIS A 1041 15.40 120.27 23.52
CA HIS A 1041 14.93 121.45 24.25
C HIS A 1041 15.30 121.42 25.74
N LEU A 1042 15.17 120.27 26.42
CA LEU A 1042 15.52 120.14 27.85
C LEU A 1042 17.03 120.16 28.11
N ILE A 1043 17.82 119.58 27.20
CA ILE A 1043 19.29 119.67 27.24
C ILE A 1043 19.73 121.13 27.16
N HIS A 1044 19.19 121.92 26.23
CA HIS A 1044 19.50 123.35 26.14
C HIS A 1044 19.02 124.17 27.35
N GLN A 1045 17.86 123.85 27.93
CA GLN A 1045 17.44 124.49 29.19
C GLN A 1045 18.41 124.18 30.33
N LEU A 1046 18.95 122.96 30.39
CA LEU A 1046 19.93 122.55 31.39
C LEU A 1046 21.23 123.35 31.25
N GLU A 1047 21.75 123.48 30.03
CA GLU A 1047 22.93 124.27 29.69
C GLU A 1047 22.78 125.74 30.14
N LEU A 1048 21.66 126.36 29.78
CA LEU A 1048 21.37 127.75 30.16
C LEU A 1048 21.13 127.93 31.65
N SER A 1049 20.49 126.96 32.33
CA SER A 1049 20.29 127.03 33.78
C SER A 1049 21.61 127.04 34.55
N ASN A 1050 22.62 126.32 34.05
CA ASN A 1050 23.97 126.34 34.60
C ASN A 1050 24.68 127.67 34.27
N LEU A 1051 24.57 128.16 33.02
CA LEU A 1051 25.15 129.44 32.61
C LEU A 1051 24.61 130.64 33.41
N TRP A 1052 23.29 130.68 33.61
CA TRP A 1052 22.62 131.75 34.35
C TRP A 1052 22.50 131.45 35.84
N LEU A 1053 23.24 130.48 36.38
CA LEU A 1053 23.33 130.20 37.82
C LEU A 1053 21.96 129.98 38.49
N LEU A 1054 21.01 129.35 37.77
CA LEU A 1054 19.69 128.97 38.26
C LEU A 1054 19.75 127.57 38.86
N GLU A 1055 20.34 127.44 40.05
CA GLU A 1055 20.64 126.13 40.65
C GLU A 1055 19.40 125.25 40.86
N ASP A 1056 18.30 125.83 41.34
CA ASP A 1056 17.03 125.11 41.53
C ASP A 1056 16.45 124.58 40.22
N LEU A 1057 16.57 125.34 39.12
CA LEU A 1057 16.13 124.92 37.79
C LEU A 1057 17.01 123.78 37.28
N LYS A 1058 18.33 123.92 37.43
CA LYS A 1058 19.33 122.94 36.99
C LYS A 1058 19.10 121.57 37.63
N VAL A 1059 18.84 121.54 38.95
CA VAL A 1059 18.53 120.30 39.69
C VAL A 1059 17.23 119.68 39.18
N LYS A 1060 16.15 120.46 39.08
CA LYS A 1060 14.85 119.97 38.62
C LYS A 1060 14.87 119.45 37.16
N LEU A 1061 15.60 120.12 36.27
CA LEU A 1061 15.81 119.65 34.90
C LEU A 1061 16.62 118.34 34.86
N GLY A 1062 17.65 118.23 35.70
CA GLY A 1062 18.40 117.00 35.89
C GLY A 1062 17.51 115.83 36.32
N ASP A 1063 16.59 116.07 37.25
CA ASP A 1063 15.64 115.05 37.72
C ASP A 1063 14.63 114.64 36.64
N GLN A 1064 14.13 115.60 35.86
CA GLN A 1064 13.21 115.34 34.75
C GLN A 1064 13.86 114.50 33.64
N LEU A 1065 15.18 114.66 33.42
CA LEU A 1065 15.96 113.86 32.48
C LEU A 1065 16.24 112.44 32.98
N CYS A 1066 16.10 112.13 34.28
CA CYS A 1066 16.37 110.80 34.85
C CYS A 1066 15.29 109.74 34.56
N CYS A 1067 14.38 109.96 33.60
CA CYS A 1067 13.31 109.03 33.28
C CYS A 1067 13.62 108.06 32.13
N GLU A 1068 12.92 106.92 32.09
CA GLU A 1068 13.08 105.85 31.09
C GLU A 1068 12.79 106.31 29.65
N HIS A 1069 12.05 107.41 29.48
CA HIS A 1069 11.78 107.99 28.17
C HIS A 1069 12.93 108.85 27.64
N MET A 1070 13.82 109.32 28.51
CA MET A 1070 14.93 110.21 28.13
C MET A 1070 16.25 109.45 28.14
N ILE A 1071 16.54 108.70 29.20
CA ILE A 1071 17.72 107.83 29.27
C ILE A 1071 17.42 106.53 28.53
N ARG A 1072 17.85 106.47 27.27
CA ARG A 1072 17.73 105.33 26.36
C ARG A 1072 19.12 104.82 25.99
N LEU A 1073 19.21 103.62 25.40
CA LEU A 1073 20.46 103.05 24.90
C LEU A 1073 21.18 104.00 23.93
N GLU A 1074 20.42 104.73 23.10
CA GLU A 1074 20.91 105.64 22.06
C GLU A 1074 21.27 107.03 22.60
N THR A 1075 20.58 107.50 23.65
CA THR A 1075 20.71 108.88 24.15
C THR A 1075 21.59 109.01 25.39
N VAL A 1076 21.79 107.92 26.16
CA VAL A 1076 22.43 107.98 27.48
C VAL A 1076 23.85 108.55 27.43
N THR A 1077 24.61 108.28 26.38
CA THR A 1077 25.99 108.79 26.23
C THR A 1077 26.01 110.31 26.10
N HIS A 1078 25.11 110.88 25.30
CA HIS A 1078 24.99 112.32 25.13
C HIS A 1078 24.44 112.99 26.39
N ILE A 1079 23.40 112.42 27.03
CA ILE A 1079 22.86 112.95 28.30
C ILE A 1079 23.95 112.96 29.37
N ARG A 1080 24.74 111.89 29.46
CA ARG A 1080 25.86 111.78 30.40
C ARG A 1080 26.91 112.86 30.17
N GLN A 1081 27.28 113.09 28.90
CA GLN A 1081 28.24 114.15 28.55
C GLN A 1081 27.70 115.52 28.98
N CYS A 1082 26.46 115.84 28.63
CA CYS A 1082 25.79 117.07 29.03
C CYS A 1082 25.71 117.23 30.56
N ALA A 1083 25.41 116.15 31.30
CA ALA A 1083 25.37 116.17 32.75
C ALA A 1083 26.75 116.46 33.38
N ALA A 1084 27.83 115.95 32.79
CA ALA A 1084 29.19 116.21 33.23
C ALA A 1084 29.61 117.67 32.98
N GLU A 1085 29.35 118.19 31.77
CA GLU A 1085 29.67 119.57 31.39
C GLU A 1085 28.91 120.60 32.24
N ASN A 1086 27.65 120.31 32.56
CA ASN A 1086 26.77 121.18 33.35
C ASN A 1086 26.80 120.90 34.86
N LYS A 1087 27.71 120.02 35.32
CA LYS A 1087 27.93 119.68 36.74
C LYS A 1087 26.65 119.27 37.47
N VAL A 1088 25.89 118.34 36.89
CA VAL A 1088 24.65 117.79 37.48
C VAL A 1088 24.93 116.37 38.00
N PRO A 1089 25.38 116.21 39.26
CA PRO A 1089 25.96 114.95 39.74
C PRO A 1089 24.94 113.81 39.79
N ARG A 1090 23.67 114.09 40.10
CA ARG A 1090 22.61 113.07 40.15
C ARG A 1090 22.33 112.47 38.78
N LEU A 1091 22.13 113.32 37.76
CA LEU A 1091 21.93 112.86 36.38
C LEU A 1091 23.15 112.08 35.88
N LEU A 1092 24.35 112.56 36.18
CA LEU A 1092 25.59 111.86 35.83
C LEU A 1092 25.66 110.45 36.44
N SER A 1093 25.34 110.31 37.74
CA SER A 1093 25.30 109.02 38.44
C SER A 1093 24.27 108.07 37.82
N VAL A 1094 23.05 108.54 37.53
CA VAL A 1094 21.99 107.72 36.93
C VAL A 1094 22.41 107.24 35.53
N CYS A 1095 23.06 108.10 34.74
CA CYS A 1095 23.60 107.72 33.44
C CYS A 1095 24.75 106.70 33.55
N ASP A 1096 25.68 106.88 34.49
CA ASP A 1096 26.78 105.94 34.75
C ASP A 1096 26.24 104.56 35.17
N ASP A 1097 25.29 104.52 36.10
CA ASP A 1097 24.62 103.30 36.54
C ASP A 1097 23.88 102.61 35.38
N TYR A 1098 23.16 103.39 34.55
CA TYR A 1098 22.47 102.85 33.38
C TYR A 1098 23.45 102.25 32.36
N ILE A 1099 24.55 102.93 32.05
CA ILE A 1099 25.60 102.42 31.15
C ILE A 1099 26.25 101.18 31.74
N GLN A 1100 26.54 101.16 33.04
CA GLN A 1100 27.14 100.01 33.69
C GLN A 1100 26.21 98.79 33.64
N ASN A 1101 24.92 98.97 33.93
CA ASN A 1101 23.93 97.90 33.93
C ASN A 1101 23.59 97.40 32.52
N ASN A 1102 23.75 98.23 31.48
CA ASN A 1102 23.41 97.91 30.08
C ASN A 1102 24.63 97.93 29.14
N LYS A 1103 25.85 97.74 29.67
CA LYS A 1103 27.12 98.03 28.97
C LYS A 1103 27.23 97.47 27.57
N ARG A 1104 26.88 96.19 27.38
CA ARG A 1104 26.99 95.52 26.07
C ARG A 1104 25.98 96.04 25.06
N LEU A 1105 24.74 96.30 25.49
CA LEU A 1105 23.69 96.85 24.64
C LEU A 1105 24.02 98.28 24.20
N VAL A 1106 24.50 99.11 25.12
CA VAL A 1106 24.96 100.48 24.81
C VAL A 1106 26.14 100.44 23.82
N GLN A 1107 27.14 99.57 24.06
CA GLN A 1107 28.27 99.41 23.13
C GLN A 1107 27.83 98.95 21.74
N ARG A 1108 26.80 98.10 21.65
CA ARG A 1108 26.27 97.59 20.38
C ARG A 1108 25.62 98.70 19.56
N GLU A 1109 24.79 99.54 20.18
CA GLU A 1109 24.18 100.71 19.52
C GLU A 1109 25.27 101.67 19.01
N LEU A 1110 26.26 102.01 19.86
CA LEU A 1110 27.36 102.92 19.50
C LEU A 1110 28.29 102.39 18.40
N SER A 1111 28.45 101.07 18.30
CA SER A 1111 29.38 100.46 17.34
C SER A 1111 28.97 100.65 15.88
N CYS A 1112 27.70 100.99 15.62
CA CYS A 1112 27.18 101.21 14.28
C CYS A 1112 27.11 102.70 13.88
N ASP A 1113 26.98 103.63 14.84
CA ASP A 1113 27.03 105.07 14.55
C ASP A 1113 28.40 105.52 13.99
N ASN A 1114 29.48 104.81 14.33
CA ASN A 1114 30.82 105.06 13.76
C ASN A 1114 31.00 104.49 12.33
N SER A 1115 29.95 103.95 11.70
CA SER A 1115 29.99 103.37 10.36
C SER A 1115 29.03 104.02 9.34
N THR A 1116 28.50 105.20 9.66
CA THR A 1116 27.68 106.06 8.77
C THR A 1116 28.34 107.39 8.50
#